data_AF-A0A5M8R2D3-F1
#
_entry.id   AF-A0A5M8R2D3-F1
#
_cell.length_a   1.000
_cell.length_b   1.000
_cell.length_c   1.000
_cell.angle_alpha   90.00
_cell.angle_beta   90.00
_cell.angle_gamma   90.00
#
_symmetry.space_group_name_H-M   'P 1'
#
loop_
_entity.id
_entity.type
_entity.pdbx_description
1 polymer ?
#
loop_
_entity_poly.entity_id
_entity_poly.type
_entity_poly.pdbx_seq_one_letter_code
_entity_poly.pdbx_strand_id
1 'polypeptide(L)'
;MEQITIIQPDGTLYPVKRLYPLTTITKAVQSCDLLGQDVVDVDFESTEHLEMVLGMKIEVFGNYYTLNVLPEEQKTGSRKYLYKCRFEGVQYELLSSQYFDADATGTYRGSEFSLTGNLDMFISVLIYNCNRTFGPGKWLKGDILETDVKTLTFSTANCLEALQQTICKEFEVEFEILQNGNVKTINVGRAGQILTDVYEYGQGRGLYTLTRRSVKESTIVTRLYPSGSSDNLKPGYRNFSTRLKIGEPGSGTDYIEDTAAIAAFGLIEGSKTFDEVKPQRIGVVTQVGLDAEMFFDSTMNFDLNESDENGTKYLIAGKSAKIHFNTGNLAGYEFELADGGYTPEVKAFVLVPFKDEQGVKFPGPAPFNINVGDQYVILDITMPEIYVTTAEAELRTKARLYLDANKSPLVQYSLDIDPQFLRNKTAPGTVPNFFSLGDFIQIKDADLNINKASRVIRFTRDVLSPFKYTIEIADSYQISTISRVLSDVKQLNNIVTLNDLRNPVTAKQNWKSARELINESFDPDGYLKDGKIKAETLEAAIALFGTEGQQFQIINAVFMPNFQGNKNVLRYTAGQLVHLTIEKDNIRTWNFNAQTVTFGDNNFKFVYAKCSVEKNTATILFSDQQIKTKQDPVHYHFLMGMLNSVDTVTNTRQISLTYGFTLISGRWITTGQIKSSDGSTYFDLDTGEIGGNITFRGTDGKNKSIKQLETELLAQIDAVTEQTDGKVDNWFLNGTPTLSNEPAINWNTLELKTEHVGDNYFDNVSKKSYRFRVENNVFSWEEVSDDRITQALLLASQAKESADGKSTIFISSAAHPTPFPPYSEGDLWTNGVDLFRCITERLTGSYNQLDWELATVYDSTVATIIKGIITAGTIQLAGEGGSVLAGITGNGTAADSVRFWAGAGFANRALAPFRVLQSGEGFLRKRLEMMNENNIGQAGIAGSNNALDGLVRLWAGAPYANRNNAPWRALADGSMFAEKGMIGKWTIQGGGIINDSGDAYIIMRSTDATEKTEVMIGSNVFPGTYGGKGAALFRATEPNSVGDNYGAVFYAKNAIAGFLNWAIYAFDGISFLGQSLINGKKSLRIDMNNQNLTFDPSLYDMVYVNPTGERVCILILRTTGNRFVLGDGKTITIINRNNAFNNLFLPTGTMAVNDSPFLIQGGMAVTLSFDIELQKWWAVSLFDNN
;
A
#
# COMPACT_ATOMS: atom_id res chain seq x y z
N MET A 1 0.88 17.18 -23.85
CA MET A 1 0.36 17.29 -25.22
C MET A 1 -1.02 17.97 -25.11
N GLU A 2 -1.31 19.04 -25.87
CA GLU A 2 -2.51 19.86 -25.60
C GLU A 2 -3.83 19.28 -26.11
N GLN A 3 -3.74 18.26 -26.97
CA GLN A 3 -4.81 17.56 -27.65
C GLN A 3 -4.50 16.06 -27.68
N ILE A 4 -5.53 15.21 -27.68
CA ILE A 4 -5.44 13.80 -28.08
C ILE A 4 -6.37 13.61 -29.28
N THR A 5 -5.92 12.86 -30.28
CA THR A 5 -6.68 12.60 -31.50
C THR A 5 -6.95 11.10 -31.62
N ILE A 6 -8.23 10.72 -31.61
CA ILE A 6 -8.67 9.38 -31.98
C ILE A 6 -8.63 9.26 -33.50
N ILE A 7 -8.09 8.16 -33.99
CA ILE A 7 -8.04 7.76 -35.39
C ILE A 7 -9.07 6.66 -35.57
N GLN A 8 -10.10 6.89 -36.37
CA GLN A 8 -11.12 5.88 -36.66
C GLN A 8 -10.58 4.80 -37.63
N PRO A 9 -11.19 3.60 -37.70
CA PRO A 9 -10.70 2.50 -38.55
C PRO A 9 -10.64 2.82 -40.06
N ASP A 10 -11.35 3.85 -40.53
CA ASP A 10 -11.32 4.39 -41.89
C ASP A 10 -10.20 5.41 -42.13
N GLY A 11 -9.49 5.82 -41.07
CA GLY A 11 -8.47 6.88 -41.07
C GLY A 11 -8.98 8.27 -40.67
N THR A 12 -10.26 8.43 -40.35
CA THR A 12 -10.84 9.74 -39.96
C THR A 12 -10.28 10.21 -38.61
N LEU A 13 -9.80 11.46 -38.56
CA LEU A 13 -9.18 12.06 -37.38
C LEU A 13 -10.20 12.81 -36.51
N TYR A 14 -10.29 12.41 -35.25
CA TYR A 14 -11.25 12.90 -34.27
C TYR A 14 -10.52 13.53 -33.06
N PRO A 15 -10.45 14.88 -32.94
CA PRO A 15 -9.86 15.53 -31.78
C PRO A 15 -10.76 15.39 -30.54
N VAL A 16 -10.23 14.81 -29.46
CA VAL A 16 -10.99 14.47 -28.24
C VAL A 16 -11.35 15.70 -27.40
N LYS A 17 -10.57 16.79 -27.47
CA LYS A 17 -10.87 18.08 -26.83
C LYS A 17 -11.35 19.07 -27.90
N ARG A 18 -12.66 19.28 -28.03
CA ARG A 18 -13.26 20.17 -29.05
C ARG A 18 -14.53 20.88 -28.55
N LEU A 19 -15.00 21.86 -29.34
CA LEU A 19 -16.14 22.73 -28.96
C LEU A 19 -17.51 22.25 -29.48
N TYR A 20 -17.57 21.43 -30.54
CA TYR A 20 -18.82 20.90 -31.05
C TYR A 20 -18.73 19.43 -31.50
N PRO A 21 -19.55 18.53 -30.92
CA PRO A 21 -20.01 18.59 -29.53
C PRO A 21 -18.87 19.01 -28.59
N LEU A 22 -19.22 19.74 -27.52
CA LEU A 22 -18.26 20.10 -26.49
C LEU A 22 -17.78 18.82 -25.78
N THR A 23 -16.46 18.63 -25.76
CA THR A 23 -15.80 17.47 -25.15
C THR A 23 -14.56 17.89 -24.37
N THR A 24 -14.39 17.31 -23.17
CA THR A 24 -13.31 17.66 -22.23
C THR A 24 -12.61 16.40 -21.73
N ILE A 25 -11.29 16.33 -21.93
CA ILE A 25 -10.44 15.26 -21.35
C ILE A 25 -10.30 15.51 -19.85
N THR A 26 -10.67 14.53 -19.02
CA THR A 26 -10.57 14.59 -17.55
C THR A 26 -9.36 13.81 -17.03
N LYS A 27 -8.89 12.80 -17.76
CA LYS A 27 -7.66 12.03 -17.49
C LYS A 27 -7.04 11.58 -18.81
N ALA A 28 -5.71 11.62 -18.91
CA ALA A 28 -4.98 10.85 -19.92
C ALA A 28 -3.63 10.39 -19.36
N VAL A 29 -3.51 9.09 -19.08
CA VAL A 29 -2.33 8.49 -18.42
C VAL A 29 -1.87 7.27 -19.20
N GLN A 30 -0.61 7.29 -19.63
CA GLN A 30 0.10 6.13 -20.12
C GLN A 30 0.65 5.34 -18.92
N SER A 31 0.51 4.02 -18.92
CA SER A 31 1.06 3.10 -17.93
C SER A 31 1.78 1.96 -18.65
N CYS A 32 3.06 1.79 -18.34
CA CYS A 32 3.92 0.78 -18.96
C CYS A 32 4.64 -0.01 -17.87
N ASP A 33 4.60 -1.34 -17.95
CA ASP A 33 5.21 -2.29 -17.00
C ASP A 33 6.11 -3.29 -17.75
N LEU A 34 7.26 -3.65 -17.16
CA LEU A 34 8.18 -4.65 -17.70
C LEU A 34 7.51 -6.03 -17.75
N LEU A 35 7.36 -6.58 -18.97
CA LEU A 35 6.60 -7.82 -19.24
C LEU A 35 5.13 -7.79 -18.75
N GLY A 36 4.54 -6.61 -18.55
CA GLY A 36 3.19 -6.42 -18.04
C GLY A 36 2.31 -5.58 -18.98
N GLN A 37 1.56 -4.63 -18.42
CA GLN A 37 0.71 -3.72 -19.20
C GLN A 37 1.50 -2.73 -20.05
N ASP A 38 0.98 -2.39 -21.23
CA ASP A 38 1.35 -1.21 -22.02
C ASP A 38 0.04 -0.58 -22.51
N VAL A 39 -0.44 0.44 -21.81
CA VAL A 39 -1.79 1.00 -22.01
C VAL A 39 -1.82 2.52 -21.85
N VAL A 40 -2.80 3.15 -22.49
CA VAL A 40 -3.17 4.55 -22.25
C VAL A 40 -4.65 4.61 -21.86
N ASP A 41 -4.90 5.00 -20.61
CA ASP A 41 -6.25 5.29 -20.13
C ASP A 41 -6.58 6.76 -20.43
N VAL A 42 -7.63 7.00 -21.22
CA VAL A 42 -8.18 8.32 -21.51
C VAL A 42 -9.62 8.39 -21.02
N ASP A 43 -9.87 9.20 -19.99
CA ASP A 43 -11.23 9.50 -19.53
C ASP A 43 -11.63 10.89 -20.05
N PHE A 44 -12.84 11.01 -20.58
CA PHE A 44 -13.38 12.29 -21.08
C PHE A 44 -14.90 12.38 -20.94
N GLU A 45 -15.40 13.61 -20.90
CA GLU A 45 -16.83 13.93 -20.96
C GLU A 45 -17.23 14.52 -22.32
N SER A 46 -18.47 14.27 -22.73
CA SER A 46 -19.09 14.81 -23.95
C SER A 46 -20.50 15.33 -23.70
N THR A 47 -20.91 16.33 -24.48
CA THR A 47 -22.27 16.88 -24.49
C THR A 47 -23.24 16.13 -25.40
N GLU A 48 -22.74 15.37 -26.38
CA GLU A 48 -23.51 14.46 -27.25
C GLU A 48 -22.98 13.01 -27.11
N HIS A 49 -23.75 12.01 -27.52
CA HIS A 49 -23.26 10.63 -27.56
C HIS A 49 -22.23 10.47 -28.69
N LEU A 50 -21.21 9.66 -28.46
CA LEU A 50 -20.09 9.44 -29.36
C LEU A 50 -19.94 7.94 -29.57
N GLU A 51 -19.99 7.49 -30.81
CA GLU A 51 -19.92 6.08 -31.15
C GLU A 51 -18.47 5.57 -31.06
N MET A 52 -18.16 4.85 -29.98
CA MET A 52 -16.84 4.27 -29.72
C MET A 52 -16.77 2.85 -30.31
N VAL A 53 -15.98 2.67 -31.38
CA VAL A 53 -15.86 1.37 -32.07
C VAL A 53 -14.50 0.71 -31.84
N LEU A 54 -14.48 -0.62 -31.82
CA LEU A 54 -13.23 -1.38 -31.72
C LEU A 54 -12.30 -1.11 -32.90
N GLY A 55 -10.99 -1.08 -32.64
CA GLY A 55 -9.98 -0.76 -33.64
C GLY A 55 -9.71 0.74 -33.85
N MET A 56 -10.45 1.63 -33.19
CA MET A 56 -10.04 3.03 -33.01
C MET A 56 -8.65 3.12 -32.37
N LYS A 57 -7.83 4.08 -32.79
CA LYS A 57 -6.45 4.26 -32.28
C LYS A 57 -6.20 5.65 -31.72
N ILE A 58 -5.15 5.79 -30.91
CA ILE A 58 -4.53 7.08 -30.59
C ILE A 58 -3.02 6.98 -30.80
N GLU A 59 -2.37 8.09 -31.18
CA GLU A 59 -0.92 8.20 -31.22
C GLU A 59 -0.42 8.90 -29.95
N VAL A 60 0.48 8.25 -29.21
CA VAL A 60 0.98 8.73 -27.92
C VAL A 60 2.51 8.54 -27.89
N PHE A 61 3.23 9.66 -27.97
CA PHE A 61 4.70 9.72 -27.98
C PHE A 61 5.38 8.84 -29.05
N GLY A 62 4.79 8.79 -30.25
CA GLY A 62 5.28 8.04 -31.40
C GLY A 62 4.83 6.58 -31.48
N ASN A 63 4.11 6.07 -30.46
CA ASN A 63 3.50 4.74 -30.45
C ASN A 63 1.99 4.81 -30.67
N TYR A 64 1.45 3.87 -31.44
CA TYR A 64 0.01 3.67 -31.57
C TYR A 64 -0.54 2.75 -30.48
N TYR A 65 -1.66 3.16 -29.89
CA TYR A 65 -2.47 2.38 -28.94
C TYR A 65 -3.88 2.19 -29.52
N THR A 66 -4.47 1.00 -29.36
CA THR A 66 -5.71 0.58 -30.04
C THR A 66 -6.81 0.18 -29.06
N LEU A 67 -8.06 0.57 -29.33
CA LEU A 67 -9.23 0.25 -28.54
C LEU A 67 -9.71 -1.17 -28.86
N ASN A 68 -9.18 -2.17 -28.14
CA ASN A 68 -9.50 -3.60 -28.32
C ASN A 68 -10.67 -4.08 -27.44
N VAL A 69 -11.14 -3.24 -26.51
CA VAL A 69 -12.26 -3.49 -25.60
C VAL A 69 -13.19 -2.27 -25.64
N LEU A 70 -14.50 -2.49 -25.60
CA LEU A 70 -15.47 -1.38 -25.57
C LEU A 70 -15.31 -0.59 -24.25
N PRO A 71 -15.38 0.76 -24.29
CA PRO A 71 -15.19 1.59 -23.11
C PRO A 71 -16.37 1.52 -22.14
N GLU A 72 -16.15 1.96 -20.91
CA GLU A 72 -17.26 2.21 -19.98
C GLU A 72 -17.92 3.53 -20.34
N GLU A 73 -19.20 3.50 -20.74
CA GLU A 73 -19.99 4.68 -21.10
C GLU A 73 -21.09 4.95 -20.04
N GLN A 74 -21.17 6.17 -19.52
CA GLN A 74 -22.18 6.56 -18.54
C GLN A 74 -22.89 7.87 -18.94
N LYS A 75 -24.19 7.81 -19.20
CA LYS A 75 -25.04 8.99 -19.38
C LYS A 75 -25.50 9.53 -18.02
N THR A 76 -24.96 10.66 -17.61
CA THR A 76 -25.27 11.32 -16.32
C THR A 76 -26.20 12.54 -16.46
N GLY A 77 -26.57 12.91 -17.69
CA GLY A 77 -27.55 13.96 -17.96
C GLY A 77 -28.06 13.96 -19.41
N SER A 78 -28.99 14.85 -19.73
CA SER A 78 -29.53 15.00 -21.09
C SER A 78 -28.46 15.35 -22.13
N ARG A 79 -27.46 16.13 -21.71
CA ARG A 79 -26.25 16.50 -22.46
C ARG A 79 -24.96 16.25 -21.65
N LYS A 80 -24.86 15.09 -20.98
CA LYS A 80 -23.62 14.68 -20.33
C LYS A 80 -23.42 13.16 -20.41
N TYR A 81 -22.35 12.78 -21.09
CA TYR A 81 -21.86 11.42 -21.28
C TYR A 81 -20.41 11.37 -20.77
N LEU A 82 -20.07 10.33 -20.02
CA LEU A 82 -18.72 10.06 -19.53
C LEU A 82 -18.20 8.80 -20.21
N TYR A 83 -16.95 8.80 -20.64
CA TYR A 83 -16.28 7.66 -21.27
C TYR A 83 -14.98 7.37 -20.52
N LYS A 84 -14.71 6.10 -20.24
CA LYS A 84 -13.39 5.61 -19.78
C LYS A 84 -12.83 4.68 -20.85
N CYS A 85 -11.85 5.16 -21.60
CA CYS A 85 -11.31 4.45 -22.76
C CYS A 85 -9.90 3.94 -22.47
N ARG A 86 -9.73 2.61 -22.45
CA ARG A 86 -8.41 1.96 -22.38
C ARG A 86 -7.94 1.62 -23.78
N PHE A 87 -6.92 2.33 -24.27
CA PHE A 87 -6.23 2.00 -25.50
C PHE A 87 -5.02 1.11 -25.17
N GLU A 88 -4.94 -0.06 -25.80
CA GLU A 88 -3.94 -1.09 -25.57
C GLU A 88 -2.77 -0.96 -26.56
N GLY A 89 -1.54 -1.16 -26.08
CA GLY A 89 -0.32 -1.09 -26.88
C GLY A 89 -0.19 -2.23 -27.88
N VAL A 90 0.80 -2.12 -28.77
CA VAL A 90 0.96 -3.04 -29.92
C VAL A 90 1.14 -4.51 -29.53
N GLN A 91 1.66 -4.80 -28.32
CA GLN A 91 1.77 -6.16 -27.81
C GLN A 91 0.42 -6.90 -27.72
N TYR A 92 -0.68 -6.18 -27.51
CA TYR A 92 -2.00 -6.79 -27.35
C TYR A 92 -2.60 -7.30 -28.67
N GLU A 93 -2.05 -6.91 -29.83
CA GLU A 93 -2.37 -7.59 -31.10
C GLU A 93 -2.04 -9.09 -31.02
N LEU A 94 -0.96 -9.48 -30.32
CA LEU A 94 -0.51 -10.87 -30.19
C LEU A 94 -1.52 -11.79 -29.50
N LEU A 95 -2.47 -11.24 -28.71
CA LEU A 95 -3.60 -12.01 -28.16
C LEU A 95 -4.51 -12.60 -29.25
N SER A 96 -4.58 -11.96 -30.42
CA SER A 96 -5.46 -12.37 -31.53
C SER A 96 -4.89 -13.51 -32.37
N SER A 97 -3.65 -13.96 -32.07
CA SER A 97 -2.99 -15.06 -32.78
C SER A 97 -2.72 -16.23 -31.82
N GLN A 98 -3.19 -17.42 -32.17
CA GLN A 98 -2.82 -18.66 -31.46
C GLN A 98 -1.39 -19.09 -31.79
N TYR A 99 -0.68 -19.68 -30.82
CA TYR A 99 0.67 -20.19 -30.99
C TYR A 99 0.64 -21.69 -31.29
N PHE A 100 0.95 -22.08 -32.53
CA PHE A 100 0.95 -23.46 -33.03
C PHE A 100 2.36 -23.93 -33.41
N ASP A 101 2.54 -25.25 -33.48
CA ASP A 101 3.74 -26.02 -33.86
C ASP A 101 4.17 -25.83 -35.34
N ALA A 102 4.58 -24.62 -35.69
CA ALA A 102 5.06 -24.33 -37.04
C ALA A 102 6.46 -24.93 -37.31
N ASP A 103 6.53 -25.96 -38.16
CA ASP A 103 7.77 -26.37 -38.80
C ASP A 103 8.21 -25.34 -39.88
N ALA A 104 9.41 -25.48 -40.42
CA ALA A 104 9.95 -24.57 -41.43
C ALA A 104 9.15 -24.52 -42.76
N THR A 105 8.25 -25.48 -43.00
CA THR A 105 7.31 -25.48 -44.14
C THR A 105 5.90 -24.98 -43.78
N GLY A 106 5.56 -24.89 -42.49
CA GLY A 106 4.29 -24.35 -41.98
C GLY A 106 3.09 -25.31 -42.09
N THR A 107 3.32 -26.61 -41.97
CA THR A 107 2.34 -27.66 -42.27
C THR A 107 1.53 -28.11 -41.04
N TYR A 108 2.13 -28.11 -39.84
CA TYR A 108 1.48 -28.60 -38.61
C TYR A 108 0.72 -27.49 -37.85
N ARG A 109 -0.30 -27.90 -37.07
CA ARG A 109 -1.24 -27.01 -36.33
C ARG A 109 -1.78 -27.61 -35.01
N GLY A 110 -0.95 -28.33 -34.26
CA GLY A 110 -1.22 -28.67 -32.87
C GLY A 110 -1.32 -27.43 -31.98
N SER A 111 -2.39 -27.34 -31.18
CA SER A 111 -2.53 -26.36 -30.09
C SER A 111 -1.88 -26.82 -28.78
N GLU A 112 -1.43 -28.08 -28.73
CA GLU A 112 -0.76 -28.69 -27.58
C GLU A 112 0.48 -29.42 -28.10
N PHE A 113 1.67 -28.98 -27.69
CA PHE A 113 2.94 -29.52 -28.18
C PHE A 113 4.10 -29.15 -27.26
N SER A 114 5.17 -29.95 -27.34
CA SER A 114 6.49 -29.59 -26.81
C SER A 114 7.42 -29.23 -27.97
N LEU A 115 8.20 -28.17 -27.80
CA LEU A 115 9.18 -27.69 -28.78
C LEU A 115 10.54 -27.55 -28.08
N THR A 116 11.56 -28.20 -28.64
CA THR A 116 12.96 -28.11 -28.20
C THR A 116 13.71 -27.18 -29.14
N GLY A 117 14.24 -26.08 -28.62
CA GLY A 117 14.94 -25.06 -29.41
C GLY A 117 15.65 -24.02 -28.56
N ASN A 118 16.37 -23.10 -29.20
CA ASN A 118 16.94 -21.92 -28.53
C ASN A 118 16.00 -20.70 -28.66
N LEU A 119 16.44 -19.57 -28.08
CA LEU A 119 15.90 -18.22 -28.25
C LEU A 119 15.24 -17.98 -29.63
N ASP A 120 16.07 -18.07 -30.66
CA ASP A 120 15.73 -17.74 -32.04
C ASP A 120 14.64 -18.65 -32.63
N MET A 121 14.63 -19.94 -32.29
CA MET A 121 13.65 -20.89 -32.80
C MET A 121 12.24 -20.58 -32.29
N PHE A 122 12.07 -20.35 -30.97
CA PHE A 122 10.77 -20.00 -30.39
C PHE A 122 10.21 -18.70 -30.97
N ILE A 123 11.05 -17.67 -31.14
CA ILE A 123 10.61 -16.41 -31.75
C ILE A 123 10.33 -16.57 -33.25
N SER A 124 11.03 -17.45 -33.96
CA SER A 124 10.72 -17.76 -35.36
C SER A 124 9.34 -18.42 -35.53
N VAL A 125 8.98 -19.34 -34.63
CA VAL A 125 7.63 -19.95 -34.57
C VAL A 125 6.55 -18.92 -34.20
N LEU A 126 6.87 -17.97 -33.31
CA LEU A 126 5.98 -16.85 -32.99
C LEU A 126 5.73 -15.95 -34.21
N ILE A 127 6.80 -15.54 -34.88
CA ILE A 127 6.74 -14.66 -36.06
C ILE A 127 6.02 -15.35 -37.23
N TYR A 128 6.16 -16.67 -37.41
CA TYR A 128 5.33 -17.43 -38.35
C TYR A 128 3.83 -17.31 -37.99
N ASN A 129 3.46 -17.60 -36.73
CA ASN A 129 2.06 -17.57 -36.31
C ASN A 129 1.45 -16.16 -36.40
N CYS A 130 2.23 -15.12 -36.11
CA CYS A 130 1.78 -13.74 -36.27
C CYS A 130 1.57 -13.39 -37.75
N ASN A 131 2.50 -13.74 -38.65
CA ASN A 131 2.32 -13.50 -40.09
C ASN A 131 1.20 -14.37 -40.70
N ARG A 132 0.90 -15.56 -40.14
CA ARG A 132 -0.27 -16.37 -40.49
C ARG A 132 -1.58 -15.65 -40.16
N THR A 133 -1.61 -14.87 -39.09
CA THR A 133 -2.82 -14.15 -38.61
C THR A 133 -2.96 -12.75 -39.23
N PHE A 134 -1.86 -12.01 -39.40
CA PHE A 134 -1.87 -10.61 -39.85
C PHE A 134 -1.43 -10.40 -41.32
N GLY A 135 -0.96 -11.46 -41.99
CA GLY A 135 -0.38 -11.41 -43.33
C GLY A 135 1.17 -11.33 -43.31
N PRO A 136 1.83 -11.75 -44.40
CA PRO A 136 3.28 -11.85 -44.47
C PRO A 136 3.98 -10.48 -44.39
N GLY A 137 5.11 -10.43 -43.69
CA GLY A 137 5.93 -9.23 -43.52
C GLY A 137 5.32 -8.15 -42.63
N LYS A 138 4.26 -8.46 -41.86
CA LYS A 138 3.70 -7.55 -40.85
C LYS A 138 4.41 -7.64 -39.51
N TRP A 139 4.89 -8.83 -39.18
CA TRP A 139 5.70 -9.10 -38.00
C TRP A 139 7.07 -9.62 -38.45
N LEU A 140 8.14 -9.03 -37.93
CA LEU A 140 9.53 -9.37 -38.24
C LEU A 140 10.27 -9.75 -36.96
N LYS A 141 11.23 -10.67 -37.10
CA LYS A 141 12.22 -10.98 -36.07
C LYS A 141 13.30 -9.88 -36.10
N GLY A 142 13.57 -9.28 -34.94
CA GLY A 142 14.61 -8.28 -34.75
C GLY A 142 15.86 -8.88 -34.11
N ASP A 143 16.48 -8.12 -33.21
CA ASP A 143 17.65 -8.58 -32.46
C ASP A 143 17.22 -9.56 -31.35
N ILE A 144 17.68 -10.82 -31.45
CA ILE A 144 17.38 -11.90 -30.50
C ILE A 144 18.66 -12.34 -29.78
N LEU A 145 18.60 -12.50 -28.46
CA LEU A 145 19.72 -12.98 -27.66
C LEU A 145 20.02 -14.47 -27.94
N GLU A 146 21.28 -14.76 -28.27
CA GLU A 146 21.77 -16.13 -28.40
C GLU A 146 21.76 -16.84 -27.04
N THR A 147 21.25 -18.07 -27.00
CA THR A 147 20.88 -18.80 -25.78
C THR A 147 20.98 -20.32 -25.99
N ASP A 148 21.13 -21.06 -24.89
CA ASP A 148 21.12 -22.53 -24.90
C ASP A 148 19.75 -23.09 -25.34
N VAL A 149 19.73 -24.37 -25.73
CA VAL A 149 18.50 -25.07 -26.11
C VAL A 149 17.69 -25.48 -24.88
N LYS A 150 16.36 -25.26 -24.92
CA LYS A 150 15.39 -25.67 -23.90
C LYS A 150 14.19 -26.37 -24.55
N THR A 151 13.57 -27.29 -23.84
CA THR A 151 12.26 -27.88 -24.21
C THR A 151 11.15 -27.14 -23.48
N LEU A 152 10.31 -26.41 -24.21
CA LEU A 152 9.13 -25.72 -23.68
C LEU A 152 7.86 -26.40 -24.18
N THR A 153 6.85 -26.48 -23.31
CA THR A 153 5.56 -27.11 -23.62
C THR A 153 4.43 -26.07 -23.58
N PHE A 154 3.60 -26.07 -24.61
CA PHE A 154 2.51 -25.12 -24.82
C PHE A 154 1.18 -25.90 -24.88
N SER A 155 0.12 -25.35 -24.27
CA SER A 155 -1.25 -25.87 -24.33
C SER A 155 -2.24 -24.72 -24.46
N THR A 156 -2.89 -24.59 -25.62
CA THR A 156 -3.94 -23.61 -25.93
C THR A 156 -3.53 -22.13 -25.77
N ALA A 157 -2.24 -21.82 -25.85
CA ALA A 157 -1.70 -20.48 -25.63
C ALA A 157 -1.80 -19.57 -26.86
N ASN A 158 -2.08 -18.28 -26.65
CA ASN A 158 -1.91 -17.26 -27.67
C ASN A 158 -0.45 -16.76 -27.76
N CYS A 159 -0.10 -16.01 -28.80
CA CYS A 159 1.27 -15.56 -29.04
C CYS A 159 1.81 -14.62 -27.94
N LEU A 160 0.95 -13.84 -27.26
CA LEU A 160 1.38 -13.02 -26.12
C LEU A 160 1.66 -13.88 -24.87
N GLU A 161 0.79 -14.86 -24.59
CA GLU A 161 0.97 -15.80 -23.48
C GLU A 161 2.23 -16.64 -23.67
N ALA A 162 2.43 -17.19 -24.88
CA ALA A 162 3.64 -17.94 -25.23
C ALA A 162 4.90 -17.09 -25.05
N LEU A 163 4.88 -15.82 -25.50
CA LEU A 163 6.00 -14.90 -25.35
C LEU A 163 6.27 -14.53 -23.88
N GLN A 164 5.30 -13.93 -23.19
CA GLN A 164 5.46 -13.41 -21.83
C GLN A 164 5.59 -14.50 -20.77
N GLN A 165 4.65 -15.46 -20.76
CA GLN A 165 4.47 -16.37 -19.61
C GLN A 165 5.30 -17.65 -19.74
N THR A 166 5.72 -18.00 -20.96
CA THR A 166 6.56 -19.19 -21.21
C THR A 166 7.96 -18.80 -21.66
N ILE A 167 8.11 -18.19 -22.84
CA ILE A 167 9.42 -17.97 -23.48
C ILE A 167 10.29 -16.98 -22.67
N CYS A 168 9.83 -15.74 -22.47
CA CYS A 168 10.56 -14.71 -21.73
C CYS A 168 10.89 -15.13 -20.29
N LYS A 169 9.91 -15.76 -19.62
CA LYS A 169 10.06 -16.29 -18.26
C LYS A 169 11.15 -17.37 -18.18
N GLU A 170 11.06 -18.41 -19.01
CA GLU A 170 11.99 -19.55 -18.92
C GLU A 170 13.39 -19.22 -19.48
N PHE A 171 13.54 -18.19 -20.31
CA PHE A 171 14.84 -17.70 -20.78
C PHE A 171 15.43 -16.52 -19.97
N GLU A 172 14.72 -15.99 -18.96
CA GLU A 172 15.10 -14.79 -18.19
C GLU A 172 15.45 -13.55 -19.06
N VAL A 173 14.61 -13.32 -20.08
CA VAL A 173 14.72 -12.21 -21.06
C VAL A 173 13.43 -11.42 -21.14
N GLU A 174 13.52 -10.17 -21.58
CA GLU A 174 12.37 -9.32 -21.93
C GLU A 174 12.23 -9.19 -23.46
N PHE A 175 11.19 -8.49 -23.92
CA PHE A 175 11.01 -8.17 -25.34
C PHE A 175 10.65 -6.69 -25.55
N GLU A 176 10.93 -6.19 -26.74
CA GLU A 176 10.51 -4.88 -27.24
C GLU A 176 9.85 -5.06 -28.61
N ILE A 177 8.81 -4.25 -28.91
CA ILE A 177 8.15 -4.25 -30.22
C ILE A 177 8.31 -2.88 -30.88
N LEU A 178 9.26 -2.78 -31.80
CA LEU A 178 9.48 -1.57 -32.59
C LEU A 178 8.41 -1.44 -33.68
N GLN A 179 7.74 -0.29 -33.74
CA GLN A 179 6.72 0.02 -34.73
C GLN A 179 7.29 0.90 -35.85
N ASN A 180 7.25 0.44 -37.10
CA ASN A 180 7.59 1.23 -38.28
C ASN A 180 6.42 1.22 -39.27
N GLY A 181 5.51 2.19 -39.12
CA GLY A 181 4.27 2.26 -39.87
C GLY A 181 3.39 1.03 -39.63
N ASN A 182 3.24 0.19 -40.66
CA ASN A 182 2.43 -1.04 -40.61
C ASN A 182 3.26 -2.32 -40.36
N VAL A 183 4.54 -2.20 -40.04
CA VAL A 183 5.45 -3.32 -39.72
C VAL A 183 5.85 -3.25 -38.25
N LYS A 184 5.85 -4.40 -37.58
CA LYS A 184 6.30 -4.58 -36.20
C LYS A 184 7.53 -5.48 -36.18
N THR A 185 8.56 -5.09 -35.45
CA THR A 185 9.78 -5.89 -35.25
C THR A 185 9.89 -6.26 -33.78
N ILE A 186 10.01 -7.55 -33.46
CA ILE A 186 10.18 -8.02 -32.08
C ILE A 186 11.67 -8.25 -31.81
N ASN A 187 12.23 -7.47 -30.88
CA ASN A 187 13.55 -7.71 -30.26
C ASN A 187 13.34 -8.50 -28.97
N VAL A 188 14.24 -9.43 -28.61
CA VAL A 188 14.13 -10.24 -27.38
C VAL A 188 15.50 -10.45 -26.73
N GLY A 189 15.65 -10.00 -25.49
CA GLY A 189 16.92 -9.93 -24.75
C GLY A 189 16.76 -9.18 -23.43
N ARG A 190 17.84 -8.70 -22.81
CA ARG A 190 17.75 -7.85 -21.61
C ARG A 190 17.78 -6.38 -22.00
N ALA A 191 16.72 -5.65 -21.68
CA ALA A 191 16.52 -4.26 -22.12
C ALA A 191 17.08 -3.21 -21.12
N GLY A 192 17.41 -2.03 -21.64
CA GLY A 192 17.69 -0.82 -20.85
C GLY A 192 19.16 -0.47 -20.63
N GLN A 193 19.40 0.81 -20.31
CA GLN A 193 20.73 1.40 -20.10
C GLN A 193 20.88 2.00 -18.70
N ILE A 194 22.11 2.23 -18.25
CA ILE A 194 22.35 3.01 -17.01
C ILE A 194 22.24 4.50 -17.36
N LEU A 195 21.21 5.16 -16.86
CA LEU A 195 21.00 6.59 -17.03
C LEU A 195 21.98 7.35 -16.12
N THR A 196 22.65 8.37 -16.66
CA THR A 196 23.71 9.13 -15.99
C THR A 196 23.22 10.09 -14.91
N ASP A 197 21.91 10.29 -14.81
CA ASP A 197 21.27 11.21 -13.89
C ASP A 197 21.13 10.63 -12.48
N VAL A 198 21.56 11.40 -11.48
CA VAL A 198 21.32 11.11 -10.07
C VAL A 198 20.05 11.82 -9.61
N TYR A 199 19.14 11.07 -8.99
CA TYR A 199 17.89 11.57 -8.43
C TYR A 199 17.94 11.55 -6.91
N GLU A 200 17.76 12.70 -6.28
CA GLU A 200 17.68 12.86 -4.83
C GLU A 200 16.41 13.63 -4.44
N TYR A 201 15.95 13.46 -3.20
CA TYR A 201 14.85 14.25 -2.65
C TYR A 201 15.27 15.72 -2.43
N GLY A 202 14.39 16.65 -2.83
CA GLY A 202 14.51 18.07 -2.51
C GLY A 202 14.66 19.01 -3.72
N GLN A 203 14.60 20.32 -3.44
CA GLN A 203 14.53 21.37 -4.46
C GLN A 203 15.72 21.29 -5.44
N GLY A 204 15.40 21.15 -6.73
CA GLY A 204 16.37 21.09 -7.82
C GLY A 204 17.11 19.76 -7.99
N ARG A 205 16.78 18.72 -7.19
CA ARG A 205 17.46 17.41 -7.22
C ARG A 205 16.69 16.29 -7.93
N GLY A 206 15.54 16.63 -8.51
CA GLY A 206 14.80 15.78 -9.45
C GLY A 206 13.64 14.97 -8.87
N LEU A 207 13.51 14.83 -7.55
CA LEU A 207 12.39 14.13 -6.91
C LEU A 207 11.52 15.05 -6.04
N TYR A 208 10.20 14.96 -6.23
CA TYR A 208 9.21 15.42 -5.26
C TYR A 208 8.99 14.40 -4.14
N THR A 209 9.01 13.10 -4.44
CA THR A 209 8.86 12.03 -3.45
C THR A 209 9.80 10.86 -3.74
N LEU A 210 10.19 10.15 -2.68
CA LEU A 210 10.94 8.90 -2.72
C LEU A 210 10.29 7.92 -1.72
N THR A 211 9.45 7.01 -2.22
CA THR A 211 8.72 6.05 -1.38
C THR A 211 9.34 4.67 -1.46
N ARG A 212 9.89 4.14 -0.36
CA ARG A 212 10.39 2.75 -0.27
C ARG A 212 9.27 1.79 0.19
N ARG A 213 9.06 0.69 -0.54
CA ARG A 213 8.16 -0.42 -0.21
C ARG A 213 8.94 -1.73 -0.17
N SER A 214 8.57 -2.66 0.71
CA SER A 214 9.09 -4.03 0.70
C SER A 214 8.22 -4.91 -0.19
N VAL A 215 8.84 -5.73 -1.05
CA VAL A 215 8.14 -6.74 -1.85
C VAL A 215 7.76 -7.91 -0.93
N LYS A 216 6.48 -8.30 -0.93
CA LYS A 216 5.85 -9.04 0.17
C LYS A 216 6.18 -10.55 0.23
N GLU A 217 6.96 -11.06 -0.73
CA GLU A 217 7.10 -12.51 -0.97
C GLU A 217 8.55 -13.02 -0.96
N SER A 218 9.56 -12.15 -0.83
CA SER A 218 10.96 -12.57 -0.77
C SER A 218 11.36 -13.02 0.63
N THR A 219 11.61 -14.32 0.83
CA THR A 219 12.33 -14.82 2.00
C THR A 219 13.79 -14.39 1.93
N ILE A 220 14.24 -13.59 2.91
CA ILE A 220 15.65 -13.20 3.02
C ILE A 220 16.47 -14.45 3.31
N VAL A 221 17.59 -14.64 2.60
CA VAL A 221 18.51 -15.77 2.79
C VAL A 221 19.90 -15.21 3.06
N THR A 222 20.42 -15.37 4.28
CA THR A 222 21.79 -14.92 4.64
C THR A 222 22.80 -16.07 4.65
N ARG A 223 22.31 -17.32 4.72
CA ARG A 223 23.05 -18.55 4.38
C ARG A 223 22.23 -19.42 3.41
N LEU A 224 22.83 -19.79 2.29
CA LEU A 224 22.24 -20.66 1.28
C LEU A 224 22.90 -22.04 1.28
N TYR A 225 22.10 -23.10 1.29
CA TYR A 225 22.47 -24.48 0.98
C TYR A 225 22.08 -24.80 -0.48
N PRO A 226 22.99 -24.65 -1.46
CA PRO A 226 22.71 -24.98 -2.85
C PRO A 226 22.89 -26.49 -3.12
N SER A 227 22.06 -27.04 -3.98
CA SER A 227 22.24 -28.36 -4.58
C SER A 227 22.09 -28.28 -6.10
N GLY A 228 22.93 -29.00 -6.82
CA GLY A 228 22.76 -29.20 -8.26
C GLY A 228 21.91 -30.43 -8.56
N SER A 229 22.00 -30.93 -9.78
CA SER A 229 21.35 -32.16 -10.22
C SER A 229 21.78 -33.41 -9.43
N SER A 230 20.98 -34.47 -9.56
CA SER A 230 21.33 -35.86 -9.20
C SER A 230 22.08 -36.61 -10.30
N ASP A 231 22.08 -36.09 -11.53
CA ASP A 231 22.53 -36.81 -12.72
C ASP A 231 24.05 -36.96 -12.79
N ASN A 232 24.52 -38.04 -13.44
CA ASN A 232 25.92 -38.32 -13.75
C ASN A 232 26.89 -38.39 -12.54
N LEU A 233 26.36 -38.50 -11.32
CA LEU A 233 27.13 -38.66 -10.07
C LEU A 233 27.54 -40.12 -9.83
N LYS A 234 28.77 -40.32 -9.35
CA LYS A 234 29.28 -41.65 -8.96
C LYS A 234 28.62 -42.16 -7.67
N PRO A 235 28.40 -43.47 -7.50
CA PRO A 235 27.99 -44.06 -6.23
C PRO A 235 28.92 -43.61 -5.08
N GLY A 236 28.33 -43.18 -3.96
CA GLY A 236 29.08 -42.68 -2.81
C GLY A 236 29.62 -41.24 -2.92
N TYR A 237 29.31 -40.50 -4.01
CA TYR A 237 29.68 -39.10 -4.20
C TYR A 237 29.52 -38.25 -2.92
N ARG A 238 30.61 -37.57 -2.52
CA ARG A 238 30.73 -36.66 -1.35
C ARG A 238 29.88 -37.11 -0.14
N ASN A 239 30.24 -38.26 0.44
CA ASN A 239 29.56 -38.92 1.57
C ASN A 239 28.11 -39.33 1.27
N PHE A 240 27.90 -40.05 0.16
CA PHE A 240 26.58 -40.55 -0.27
C PHE A 240 25.53 -39.43 -0.50
N SER A 241 25.97 -38.25 -0.91
CA SER A 241 25.06 -37.19 -1.37
C SER A 241 24.34 -37.62 -2.65
N THR A 242 23.02 -37.54 -2.66
CA THR A 242 22.16 -37.87 -3.83
C THR A 242 22.17 -36.79 -4.90
N ARG A 243 22.81 -35.64 -4.65
CA ARG A 243 22.92 -34.48 -5.54
C ARG A 243 24.28 -33.80 -5.43
N LEU A 244 24.65 -33.08 -6.49
CA LEU A 244 25.86 -32.27 -6.61
C LEU A 244 25.89 -31.20 -5.50
N LYS A 245 27.06 -31.01 -4.87
CA LYS A 245 27.27 -30.10 -3.73
C LYS A 245 28.45 -29.17 -3.95
N ILE A 246 28.41 -28.00 -3.32
CA ILE A 246 29.52 -27.03 -3.33
C ILE A 246 30.65 -27.36 -2.34
N GLY A 247 30.47 -28.36 -1.48
CA GLY A 247 31.37 -28.71 -0.37
C GLY A 247 32.47 -29.69 -0.77
N GLU A 248 33.70 -29.45 -0.31
CA GLU A 248 34.77 -30.44 -0.36
C GLU A 248 34.51 -31.57 0.66
N PRO A 249 34.91 -32.83 0.37
CA PRO A 249 34.58 -33.98 1.20
C PRO A 249 35.21 -33.85 2.60
N GLY A 250 34.36 -33.63 3.61
CA GLY A 250 34.78 -33.46 5.01
C GLY A 250 34.94 -32.01 5.47
N SER A 251 34.69 -31.01 4.62
CA SER A 251 34.81 -29.58 5.00
C SER A 251 33.74 -29.09 6.00
N GLY A 252 32.58 -29.76 6.05
CA GLY A 252 31.43 -29.35 6.87
C GLY A 252 30.68 -28.12 6.34
N THR A 253 31.05 -27.59 5.18
CA THR A 253 30.55 -26.33 4.61
C THR A 253 29.80 -26.56 3.29
N ASP A 254 28.68 -27.27 3.37
CA ASP A 254 27.72 -27.45 2.26
C ASP A 254 26.89 -26.17 1.95
N TYR A 255 27.35 -25.01 2.41
CA TYR A 255 26.65 -23.72 2.32
C TYR A 255 27.59 -22.58 1.91
N ILE A 256 26.99 -21.50 1.42
CA ILE A 256 27.61 -20.18 1.32
C ILE A 256 26.82 -19.18 2.15
N GLU A 257 27.49 -18.17 2.67
CA GLU A 257 26.87 -17.10 3.46
C GLU A 257 27.47 -15.72 3.12
N ASP A 258 26.85 -14.68 3.66
CA ASP A 258 27.32 -13.30 3.65
C ASP A 258 27.34 -12.76 5.09
N THR A 259 28.54 -12.49 5.61
CA THR A 259 28.76 -12.08 7.00
C THR A 259 28.17 -10.69 7.31
N ALA A 260 28.07 -9.79 6.32
CA ALA A 260 27.47 -8.47 6.51
C ALA A 260 25.94 -8.56 6.56
N ALA A 261 25.34 -9.42 5.72
CA ALA A 261 23.92 -9.73 5.79
C ALA A 261 23.54 -10.44 7.10
N ILE A 262 24.37 -11.37 7.59
CA ILE A 262 24.19 -11.99 8.93
C ILE A 262 24.27 -10.94 10.04
N ALA A 263 25.21 -9.98 9.96
CA ALA A 263 25.31 -8.91 10.95
C ALA A 263 24.12 -7.92 10.92
N ALA A 264 23.47 -7.72 9.76
CA ALA A 264 22.35 -6.80 9.59
C ALA A 264 20.97 -7.43 9.84
N PHE A 265 20.77 -8.70 9.48
CA PHE A 265 19.46 -9.38 9.48
C PHE A 265 19.43 -10.68 10.29
N GLY A 266 20.56 -11.13 10.82
CA GLY A 266 20.70 -12.42 11.50
C GLY A 266 20.98 -13.59 10.55
N LEU A 267 21.22 -14.77 11.13
CA LEU A 267 21.35 -16.01 10.37
C LEU A 267 19.96 -16.50 9.94
N ILE A 268 19.72 -16.52 8.63
CA ILE A 268 18.49 -17.01 8.01
C ILE A 268 18.91 -18.00 6.92
N GLU A 269 18.57 -19.27 7.13
CA GLU A 269 18.97 -20.37 6.26
C GLU A 269 17.92 -20.64 5.18
N GLY A 270 18.38 -20.78 3.94
CA GLY A 270 17.56 -21.15 2.80
C GLY A 270 18.24 -22.22 1.96
N SER A 271 17.48 -22.88 1.08
CA SER A 271 18.00 -23.85 0.12
C SER A 271 17.53 -23.53 -1.30
N LYS A 272 18.35 -23.87 -2.30
CA LYS A 272 18.01 -23.72 -3.71
C LYS A 272 18.56 -24.91 -4.50
N THR A 273 17.74 -25.38 -5.43
CA THR A 273 18.11 -26.39 -6.41
C THR A 273 18.42 -25.72 -7.75
N PHE A 274 19.47 -26.21 -8.40
CA PHE A 274 19.90 -25.87 -9.76
C PHE A 274 20.06 -27.18 -10.56
N ASP A 275 18.94 -27.80 -10.94
CA ASP A 275 18.93 -29.10 -11.65
C ASP A 275 19.57 -29.03 -13.05
N GLU A 276 19.74 -27.84 -13.61
CA GLU A 276 20.49 -27.62 -14.84
C GLU A 276 22.02 -27.70 -14.64
N VAL A 277 22.50 -27.57 -13.40
CA VAL A 277 23.92 -27.75 -13.06
C VAL A 277 24.20 -29.21 -12.76
N LYS A 278 24.82 -29.91 -13.71
CA LYS A 278 25.20 -31.31 -13.61
C LYS A 278 26.60 -31.56 -14.17
N PRO A 279 27.33 -32.58 -13.68
CA PRO A 279 28.55 -33.05 -14.35
C PRO A 279 28.20 -33.48 -15.78
N GLN A 280 28.71 -32.76 -16.78
CA GLN A 280 28.47 -33.09 -18.18
C GLN A 280 29.63 -32.68 -19.07
N ARG A 281 29.88 -33.50 -20.09
CA ARG A 281 30.67 -33.15 -21.26
C ARG A 281 29.71 -32.82 -22.40
N ILE A 282 29.82 -31.62 -22.95
CA ILE A 282 29.30 -31.30 -24.29
C ILE A 282 30.36 -31.76 -25.30
N GLY A 283 30.01 -32.75 -26.12
CA GLY A 283 30.79 -33.20 -27.27
C GLY A 283 30.27 -32.58 -28.57
N VAL A 284 31.06 -32.72 -29.64
CA VAL A 284 30.72 -32.19 -30.97
C VAL A 284 30.96 -33.27 -32.02
N VAL A 285 30.01 -33.47 -32.93
CA VAL A 285 30.17 -34.35 -34.08
C VAL A 285 31.21 -33.75 -35.03
N THR A 286 32.41 -34.31 -35.03
CA THR A 286 33.51 -33.87 -35.90
C THR A 286 33.51 -34.56 -37.28
N GLN A 287 32.86 -35.73 -37.38
CA GLN A 287 32.63 -36.45 -38.63
C GLN A 287 31.40 -37.37 -38.47
N VAL A 288 30.66 -37.62 -39.55
CA VAL A 288 29.56 -38.60 -39.62
C VAL A 288 30.07 -39.88 -40.33
N GLY A 289 29.52 -41.04 -39.97
CA GLY A 289 29.84 -42.34 -40.57
C GLY A 289 29.26 -42.55 -41.97
N LEU A 290 29.48 -43.76 -42.51
CA LEU A 290 28.82 -44.22 -43.75
C LEU A 290 27.38 -44.68 -43.47
N ASP A 291 27.14 -45.23 -42.28
CA ASP A 291 25.83 -45.55 -41.74
C ASP A 291 25.28 -44.36 -40.94
N ALA A 292 23.96 -44.13 -40.98
CA ALA A 292 23.32 -42.95 -40.40
C ALA A 292 23.38 -42.90 -38.86
N GLU A 293 23.63 -44.05 -38.24
CA GLU A 293 23.73 -44.27 -36.80
C GLU A 293 25.14 -44.06 -36.22
N MET A 294 26.14 -43.76 -37.06
CA MET A 294 27.54 -43.63 -36.63
C MET A 294 28.04 -42.18 -36.72
N PHE A 295 28.80 -41.74 -35.70
CA PHE A 295 29.51 -40.46 -35.72
C PHE A 295 30.85 -40.53 -34.95
N PHE A 296 31.68 -39.49 -35.09
CA PHE A 296 33.00 -39.40 -34.46
C PHE A 296 33.20 -38.05 -33.75
N ASP A 297 33.75 -38.06 -32.53
CA ASP A 297 34.17 -36.86 -31.79
C ASP A 297 35.66 -36.91 -31.46
N SER A 298 36.49 -36.31 -32.32
CA SER A 298 37.94 -36.23 -32.09
C SER A 298 38.34 -35.48 -30.81
N THR A 299 37.44 -34.67 -30.24
CA THR A 299 37.65 -33.88 -29.01
C THR A 299 37.29 -34.66 -27.72
N MET A 300 36.75 -35.87 -27.83
CA MET A 300 36.52 -36.77 -26.68
C MET A 300 37.84 -36.99 -25.92
N ASN A 301 37.85 -36.72 -24.63
CA ASN A 301 39.06 -36.55 -23.82
C ASN A 301 39.21 -37.57 -22.67
N PHE A 302 38.34 -38.57 -22.61
CA PHE A 302 38.48 -39.77 -21.80
C PHE A 302 38.04 -41.00 -22.62
N ASP A 303 38.52 -42.19 -22.24
CA ASP A 303 38.04 -43.44 -22.81
C ASP A 303 36.81 -43.90 -22.02
N LEU A 304 35.65 -44.04 -22.68
CA LEU A 304 34.43 -44.52 -22.02
C LEU A 304 34.56 -45.97 -21.51
N ASN A 305 35.43 -46.77 -22.13
CA ASN A 305 35.64 -48.18 -21.81
C ASN A 305 36.73 -48.40 -20.73
N GLU A 306 37.32 -47.31 -20.18
CA GLU A 306 38.34 -47.40 -19.13
C GLU A 306 37.83 -48.19 -17.91
N SER A 307 38.69 -49.01 -17.32
CA SER A 307 38.35 -49.89 -16.19
C SER A 307 39.46 -49.87 -15.12
N ASP A 308 39.07 -50.04 -13.85
CA ASP A 308 39.97 -50.13 -12.70
C ASP A 308 39.76 -51.43 -11.90
N GLU A 309 40.39 -51.55 -10.72
CA GLU A 309 40.34 -52.73 -9.85
C GLU A 309 38.91 -53.12 -9.40
N ASN A 310 37.92 -52.23 -9.56
CA ASN A 310 36.51 -52.42 -9.19
C ASN A 310 35.58 -52.68 -10.38
N GLY A 311 36.06 -52.60 -11.63
CA GLY A 311 35.26 -52.77 -12.85
C GLY A 311 35.34 -51.58 -13.81
N THR A 312 34.28 -51.34 -14.59
CA THR A 312 34.21 -50.21 -15.53
C THR A 312 34.14 -48.87 -14.79
N LYS A 313 35.03 -47.94 -15.17
CA LYS A 313 35.27 -46.69 -14.45
C LYS A 313 34.21 -45.61 -14.72
N TYR A 314 33.65 -45.59 -15.93
CA TYR A 314 32.64 -44.62 -16.37
C TYR A 314 31.28 -45.24 -16.74
N LEU A 315 31.26 -46.47 -17.26
CA LEU A 315 30.00 -47.18 -17.55
C LEU A 315 29.32 -47.67 -16.26
N ILE A 316 28.02 -47.45 -16.15
CA ILE A 316 27.22 -47.86 -14.99
C ILE A 316 26.71 -49.29 -15.20
N ALA A 317 27.06 -50.21 -14.30
CA ALA A 317 26.68 -51.61 -14.38
C ALA A 317 25.15 -51.79 -14.49
N GLY A 318 24.69 -52.44 -15.56
CA GLY A 318 23.28 -52.69 -15.82
C GLY A 318 22.53 -51.57 -16.56
N LYS A 319 23.22 -50.55 -17.09
CA LYS A 319 22.66 -49.53 -17.98
C LYS A 319 23.44 -49.43 -19.29
N SER A 320 22.73 -49.26 -20.41
CA SER A 320 23.30 -48.73 -21.65
C SER A 320 23.67 -47.25 -21.46
N ALA A 321 24.87 -46.84 -21.88
CA ALA A 321 25.17 -45.42 -22.02
C ALA A 321 24.30 -44.82 -23.14
N LYS A 322 23.95 -43.54 -23.04
CA LYS A 322 23.10 -42.84 -24.03
C LYS A 322 23.76 -41.61 -24.58
N ILE A 323 23.43 -41.28 -25.82
CA ILE A 323 23.75 -40.02 -26.49
C ILE A 323 22.45 -39.20 -26.60
N HIS A 324 22.45 -38.01 -26.01
CA HIS A 324 21.39 -37.01 -26.17
C HIS A 324 21.94 -35.88 -27.04
N PHE A 325 21.27 -35.54 -28.14
CA PHE A 325 21.70 -34.42 -29.00
C PHE A 325 21.12 -33.11 -28.48
N ASN A 326 21.99 -32.13 -28.20
CA ASN A 326 21.60 -30.80 -27.76
C ASN A 326 21.18 -29.91 -28.94
N THR A 327 21.78 -30.12 -30.12
CA THR A 327 21.57 -29.30 -31.32
C THR A 327 21.50 -30.16 -32.58
N GLY A 328 21.15 -29.54 -33.71
CA GLY A 328 21.04 -30.20 -35.00
C GLY A 328 19.68 -30.85 -35.24
N ASN A 329 19.61 -31.65 -36.31
CA ASN A 329 18.40 -32.31 -36.80
C ASN A 329 17.81 -33.38 -35.85
N LEU A 330 18.55 -33.73 -34.79
CA LEU A 330 18.12 -34.68 -33.75
C LEU A 330 18.05 -34.03 -32.35
N ALA A 331 18.05 -32.70 -32.25
CA ALA A 331 17.98 -31.98 -30.97
C ALA A 331 16.81 -32.46 -30.08
N GLY A 332 17.12 -32.83 -28.83
CA GLY A 332 16.17 -33.36 -27.84
C GLY A 332 15.93 -34.87 -27.92
N TYR A 333 16.44 -35.58 -28.93
CA TYR A 333 16.34 -37.05 -29.00
C TYR A 333 17.48 -37.75 -28.24
N GLU A 334 17.12 -38.85 -27.59
CA GLU A 334 18.04 -39.77 -26.92
C GLU A 334 18.16 -41.09 -27.67
N PHE A 335 19.38 -41.60 -27.74
CA PHE A 335 19.71 -42.90 -28.35
C PHE A 335 20.58 -43.70 -27.38
N GLU A 336 20.24 -44.97 -27.17
CA GLU A 336 21.18 -45.88 -26.52
C GLU A 336 22.38 -46.13 -27.43
N LEU A 337 23.57 -46.18 -26.84
CA LEU A 337 24.77 -46.65 -27.53
C LEU A 337 24.64 -48.17 -27.75
N ALA A 338 25.07 -48.66 -28.91
CA ALA A 338 25.11 -50.09 -29.18
C ALA A 338 26.07 -50.82 -28.21
N ASP A 339 25.88 -52.12 -28.01
CA ASP A 339 26.84 -52.94 -27.25
C ASP A 339 28.21 -52.93 -27.96
N GLY A 340 29.27 -52.61 -27.21
CA GLY A 340 30.60 -52.29 -27.77
C GLY A 340 30.64 -51.03 -28.66
N GLY A 341 29.60 -50.21 -28.69
CA GLY A 341 29.38 -49.12 -29.65
C GLY A 341 30.24 -47.86 -29.48
N TYR A 342 31.24 -47.86 -28.58
CA TYR A 342 32.28 -46.83 -28.52
C TYR A 342 33.65 -47.46 -28.82
N THR A 343 34.33 -46.93 -29.84
CA THR A 343 35.66 -47.39 -30.29
C THR A 343 36.73 -46.34 -29.94
N PRO A 344 37.57 -46.55 -28.91
CA PRO A 344 38.44 -45.51 -28.36
C PRO A 344 39.52 -44.99 -29.33
N GLU A 345 40.04 -45.84 -30.21
CA GLU A 345 41.14 -45.54 -31.12
C GLU A 345 40.78 -44.48 -32.17
N VAL A 346 39.51 -44.45 -32.56
CA VAL A 346 38.94 -43.52 -33.56
C VAL A 346 37.91 -42.57 -32.95
N LYS A 347 37.56 -42.74 -31.67
CA LYS A 347 36.51 -41.99 -30.94
C LYS A 347 35.16 -42.01 -31.68
N ALA A 348 34.82 -43.18 -32.21
CA ALA A 348 33.57 -43.45 -32.90
C ALA A 348 32.48 -43.85 -31.91
N PHE A 349 31.24 -43.43 -32.20
CA PHE A 349 30.02 -43.77 -31.48
C PHE A 349 29.02 -44.39 -32.46
N VAL A 350 28.36 -45.47 -32.05
CA VAL A 350 27.33 -46.19 -32.83
C VAL A 350 26.05 -46.26 -32.02
N LEU A 351 24.97 -45.72 -32.57
CA LEU A 351 23.68 -45.58 -31.91
C LEU A 351 22.75 -46.77 -32.23
N VAL A 352 21.87 -47.11 -31.29
CA VAL A 352 20.73 -48.00 -31.50
C VAL A 352 19.58 -47.17 -32.11
N PRO A 353 19.18 -47.43 -33.37
CA PRO A 353 18.09 -46.69 -33.98
C PRO A 353 16.72 -47.18 -33.48
N PHE A 354 15.81 -46.25 -33.24
CA PHE A 354 14.41 -46.56 -32.90
C PHE A 354 13.44 -46.09 -33.98
N LYS A 355 12.15 -46.34 -33.77
CA LYS A 355 11.06 -45.81 -34.58
C LYS A 355 10.00 -45.12 -33.75
N ASP A 356 9.41 -44.06 -34.28
CA ASP A 356 8.26 -43.40 -33.69
C ASP A 356 6.94 -44.17 -33.95
N GLU A 357 5.82 -43.65 -33.43
CA GLU A 357 4.48 -44.23 -33.64
C GLU A 357 4.02 -44.18 -35.11
N GLN A 358 4.70 -43.40 -35.97
CA GLN A 358 4.44 -43.26 -37.40
C GLN A 358 5.32 -44.20 -38.25
N GLY A 359 6.28 -44.89 -37.63
CA GLY A 359 7.20 -45.86 -38.25
C GLY A 359 8.46 -45.25 -38.86
N VAL A 360 8.70 -43.95 -38.68
CA VAL A 360 9.88 -43.21 -39.12
C VAL A 360 11.08 -43.63 -38.28
N LYS A 361 12.25 -43.82 -38.90
CA LYS A 361 13.48 -44.29 -38.24
C LYS A 361 14.35 -43.12 -37.80
N PHE A 362 14.85 -43.17 -36.57
CA PHE A 362 15.78 -42.20 -35.98
C PHE A 362 17.02 -42.95 -35.46
N PRO A 363 18.27 -42.56 -35.81
CA PRO A 363 18.62 -41.67 -36.92
C PRO A 363 18.18 -42.24 -38.29
N GLY A 364 17.97 -41.35 -39.25
CA GLY A 364 17.44 -41.68 -40.57
C GLY A 364 17.89 -40.71 -41.67
N PRO A 365 17.25 -40.74 -42.85
CA PRO A 365 17.44 -39.71 -43.87
C PRO A 365 16.90 -38.36 -43.38
N ALA A 366 17.29 -37.27 -44.05
CA ALA A 366 16.78 -35.93 -43.78
C ALA A 366 15.22 -35.92 -43.77
N PRO A 367 14.58 -35.25 -42.80
CA PRO A 367 15.16 -34.26 -41.89
C PRO A 367 15.78 -34.81 -40.59
N PHE A 368 15.87 -36.14 -40.38
CA PHE A 368 16.26 -36.73 -39.08
C PHE A 368 17.64 -37.43 -39.09
N ASN A 369 18.64 -36.75 -39.65
CA ASN A 369 20.02 -37.25 -39.78
C ASN A 369 21.00 -36.54 -38.83
N ILE A 370 22.10 -37.19 -38.47
CA ILE A 370 23.24 -36.54 -37.80
C ILE A 370 24.03 -35.68 -38.81
N ASN A 371 24.55 -34.53 -38.40
CA ASN A 371 25.41 -33.64 -39.19
C ASN A 371 26.73 -33.34 -38.47
N VAL A 372 27.73 -32.89 -39.23
CA VAL A 372 28.99 -32.36 -38.66
C VAL A 372 28.72 -31.00 -38.02
N GLY A 373 29.11 -30.84 -36.75
CA GLY A 373 28.83 -29.66 -35.93
C GLY A 373 27.72 -29.85 -34.90
N ASP A 374 26.91 -30.92 -35.01
CA ASP A 374 25.86 -31.24 -34.03
C ASP A 374 26.49 -31.47 -32.64
N GLN A 375 25.91 -30.89 -31.59
CA GLN A 375 26.39 -31.01 -30.21
C GLN A 375 25.61 -32.09 -29.46
N TYR A 376 26.27 -32.82 -28.58
CA TYR A 376 25.67 -33.90 -27.81
C TYR A 376 26.21 -33.98 -26.38
N VAL A 377 25.48 -34.65 -25.49
CA VAL A 377 25.95 -35.05 -24.16
C VAL A 377 25.80 -36.55 -23.98
N ILE A 378 26.67 -37.14 -23.13
CA ILE A 378 26.58 -38.55 -22.75
C ILE A 378 25.81 -38.66 -21.43
N LEU A 379 24.78 -39.50 -21.41
CA LEU A 379 23.91 -39.78 -20.26
C LEU A 379 24.05 -41.25 -19.81
N ASP A 380 23.54 -41.55 -18.62
CA ASP A 380 23.64 -42.87 -17.96
C ASP A 380 25.09 -43.35 -17.71
N ILE A 381 26.03 -42.41 -17.58
CA ILE A 381 27.45 -42.66 -17.25
C ILE A 381 27.89 -41.95 -15.96
N THR A 382 28.94 -42.48 -15.32
CA THR A 382 29.69 -41.78 -14.27
C THR A 382 30.69 -40.82 -14.94
N MET A 383 30.59 -39.52 -14.65
CA MET A 383 31.48 -38.52 -15.25
C MET A 383 32.86 -38.47 -14.56
N PRO A 384 33.96 -38.22 -15.31
CA PRO A 384 35.28 -37.96 -14.73
C PRO A 384 35.28 -36.78 -13.74
N GLU A 385 36.12 -36.86 -12.69
CA GLU A 385 36.14 -35.88 -11.58
C GLU A 385 36.40 -34.42 -12.04
N ILE A 386 37.05 -34.20 -13.19
CA ILE A 386 37.21 -32.86 -13.78
C ILE A 386 35.85 -32.22 -14.14
N TYR A 387 34.92 -32.99 -14.72
CA TYR A 387 33.57 -32.50 -15.04
C TYR A 387 32.72 -32.33 -13.78
N VAL A 388 32.92 -33.19 -12.77
CA VAL A 388 32.29 -33.05 -11.45
C VAL A 388 32.73 -31.74 -10.80
N THR A 389 34.04 -31.52 -10.64
CA THR A 389 34.58 -30.31 -10.00
C THR A 389 34.31 -29.02 -10.79
N THR A 390 34.23 -29.07 -12.13
CA THR A 390 33.73 -27.94 -12.94
C THR A 390 32.27 -27.62 -12.61
N ALA A 391 31.39 -28.63 -12.53
CA ALA A 391 29.99 -28.42 -12.14
C ALA A 391 29.84 -27.93 -10.69
N GLU A 392 30.68 -28.37 -9.75
CA GLU A 392 30.72 -27.85 -8.37
C GLU A 392 31.11 -26.36 -8.32
N ALA A 393 32.00 -25.92 -9.21
CA ALA A 393 32.38 -24.51 -9.35
C ALA A 393 31.29 -23.67 -10.03
N GLU A 394 30.59 -24.21 -11.04
CA GLU A 394 29.42 -23.57 -11.64
C GLU A 394 28.29 -23.42 -10.60
N LEU A 395 27.99 -24.50 -9.85
CA LEU A 395 27.01 -24.50 -8.77
C LEU A 395 27.34 -23.45 -7.72
N ARG A 396 28.61 -23.34 -7.31
CA ARG A 396 29.07 -22.30 -6.36
C ARG A 396 28.90 -20.89 -6.92
N THR A 397 29.05 -20.70 -8.23
CA THR A 397 28.85 -19.41 -8.92
C THR A 397 27.39 -19.02 -8.97
N LYS A 398 26.50 -19.90 -9.47
CA LYS A 398 25.04 -19.69 -9.50
C LYS A 398 24.44 -19.53 -8.11
N ALA A 399 24.92 -20.31 -7.14
CA ALA A 399 24.56 -20.15 -5.74
C ALA A 399 24.92 -18.76 -5.19
N ARG A 400 26.13 -18.25 -5.50
CA ARG A 400 26.55 -16.91 -5.04
C ARG A 400 25.67 -15.82 -5.64
N LEU A 401 25.35 -15.88 -6.93
CA LEU A 401 24.39 -14.97 -7.57
C LEU A 401 23.01 -15.00 -6.90
N TYR A 402 22.48 -16.20 -6.61
CA TYR A 402 21.20 -16.34 -5.90
C TYR A 402 21.25 -15.77 -4.47
N LEU A 403 22.33 -16.03 -3.72
CA LEU A 403 22.52 -15.48 -2.39
C LEU A 403 22.62 -13.95 -2.43
N ASP A 404 23.42 -13.40 -3.34
CA ASP A 404 23.62 -11.96 -3.47
C ASP A 404 22.32 -11.22 -3.87
N ALA A 405 21.41 -11.89 -4.61
CA ALA A 405 20.08 -11.39 -4.92
C ALA A 405 19.07 -11.49 -3.76
N ASN A 406 19.27 -12.37 -2.77
CA ASN A 406 18.28 -12.66 -1.70
C ASN A 406 18.77 -12.33 -0.27
N LYS A 407 20.00 -11.84 -0.09
CA LYS A 407 20.60 -11.53 1.22
C LYS A 407 20.11 -10.25 1.89
N SER A 408 19.29 -9.45 1.21
CA SER A 408 18.61 -8.28 1.77
C SER A 408 17.13 -8.29 1.34
N PRO A 409 16.23 -7.60 2.07
CA PRO A 409 14.83 -7.50 1.66
C PRO A 409 14.71 -6.91 0.25
N LEU A 410 13.94 -7.55 -0.64
CA LEU A 410 13.68 -6.99 -1.97
C LEU A 410 12.81 -5.73 -1.80
N VAL A 411 13.32 -4.61 -2.28
CA VAL A 411 12.71 -3.29 -2.13
C VAL A 411 12.37 -2.68 -3.48
N GLN A 412 11.16 -2.13 -3.55
CA GLN A 412 10.65 -1.32 -4.64
C GLN A 412 10.65 0.14 -4.20
N TYR A 413 11.04 1.06 -5.07
CA TYR A 413 10.94 2.49 -4.84
C TYR A 413 9.97 3.11 -5.84
N SER A 414 9.11 4.01 -5.38
CA SER A 414 8.30 4.88 -6.24
C SER A 414 8.89 6.29 -6.20
N LEU A 415 9.12 6.85 -7.39
CA LEU A 415 9.75 8.15 -7.62
C LEU A 415 8.74 9.09 -8.30
N ASP A 416 8.37 10.19 -7.66
CA ASP A 416 7.65 11.27 -8.34
C ASP A 416 8.66 12.29 -8.89
N ILE A 417 8.84 12.31 -10.21
CA ILE A 417 9.87 13.12 -10.87
C ILE A 417 9.41 14.58 -11.00
N ASP A 418 10.29 15.54 -10.67
CA ASP A 418 10.04 16.97 -10.87
C ASP A 418 9.96 17.31 -12.38
N PRO A 419 8.80 17.76 -12.90
CA PRO A 419 8.66 18.10 -14.31
C PRO A 419 9.47 19.33 -14.73
N GLN A 420 9.93 20.20 -13.81
CA GLN A 420 10.90 21.25 -14.15
C GLN A 420 12.32 20.69 -14.34
N PHE A 421 12.76 19.77 -13.49
CA PHE A 421 14.06 19.10 -13.62
C PHE A 421 14.24 18.43 -14.98
N LEU A 422 13.21 17.75 -15.50
CA LEU A 422 13.25 17.17 -16.85
C LEU A 422 13.21 18.23 -17.96
N ARG A 423 12.35 19.26 -17.84
CA ARG A 423 12.26 20.35 -18.84
C ARG A 423 13.60 21.08 -19.02
N ASN A 424 14.34 21.28 -17.93
CA ASN A 424 15.64 21.95 -17.93
C ASN A 424 16.74 21.15 -18.66
N LYS A 425 16.49 19.89 -19.03
CA LYS A 425 17.41 19.04 -19.81
C LYS A 425 17.04 18.94 -21.29
N THR A 426 15.97 19.60 -21.71
CA THR A 426 15.45 19.57 -23.09
C THR A 426 15.48 20.93 -23.77
N ALA A 427 15.74 20.94 -25.07
CA ALA A 427 15.54 22.13 -25.88
C ALA A 427 14.05 22.55 -25.86
N PRO A 428 13.73 23.86 -25.84
CA PRO A 428 12.35 24.34 -25.85
C PRO A 428 11.53 23.75 -27.00
N GLY A 429 10.36 23.18 -26.67
CA GLY A 429 9.46 22.53 -27.62
C GLY A 429 9.76 21.05 -27.90
N THR A 430 10.89 20.50 -27.45
CA THR A 430 11.19 19.06 -27.59
C THR A 430 10.63 18.25 -26.42
N VAL A 431 10.00 17.11 -26.71
CA VAL A 431 9.47 16.17 -25.70
C VAL A 431 10.00 14.76 -26.03
N PRO A 432 11.17 14.37 -25.49
CA PRO A 432 11.71 13.03 -25.67
C PRO A 432 11.05 12.03 -24.70
N ASN A 433 11.25 10.74 -24.97
CA ASN A 433 11.05 9.71 -23.97
C ASN A 433 12.26 9.69 -23.03
N PHE A 434 12.09 10.01 -21.75
CA PHE A 434 13.20 10.12 -20.79
C PHE A 434 13.59 8.79 -20.14
N PHE A 435 12.67 7.82 -20.11
CA PHE A 435 12.81 6.55 -19.41
C PHE A 435 12.15 5.45 -20.22
N SER A 436 12.86 4.36 -20.44
CA SER A 436 12.35 3.12 -21.02
C SER A 436 12.27 2.03 -19.95
N LEU A 437 11.46 1.00 -20.21
CA LEU A 437 11.40 -0.18 -19.34
C LEU A 437 12.75 -0.90 -19.37
N GLY A 438 13.22 -1.33 -18.21
CA GLY A 438 14.52 -2.00 -18.04
C GLY A 438 15.72 -1.05 -17.81
N ASP A 439 15.58 0.26 -18.03
CA ASP A 439 16.63 1.25 -17.71
C ASP A 439 17.00 1.23 -16.22
N PHE A 440 18.20 1.71 -15.86
CA PHE A 440 18.65 1.84 -14.48
C PHE A 440 18.79 3.32 -14.09
N ILE A 441 18.17 3.69 -12.97
CA ILE A 441 18.19 5.06 -12.43
C ILE A 441 19.00 5.09 -11.14
N GLN A 442 19.99 5.98 -11.03
CA GLN A 442 20.74 6.20 -9.79
C GLN A 442 19.88 7.02 -8.81
N ILE A 443 19.52 6.41 -7.68
CA ILE A 443 18.85 7.08 -6.56
C ILE A 443 19.81 7.25 -5.39
N LYS A 444 19.73 8.40 -4.72
CA LYS A 444 20.57 8.74 -3.57
C LYS A 444 19.80 9.54 -2.51
N ASP A 445 19.83 9.02 -1.28
CA ASP A 445 19.20 9.61 -0.10
C ASP A 445 19.98 9.19 1.15
N ALA A 446 20.40 10.14 1.97
CA ALA A 446 21.27 9.88 3.12
C ALA A 446 20.50 9.30 4.32
N ASP A 447 19.28 9.79 4.58
CA ASP A 447 18.50 9.46 5.77
C ASP A 447 17.85 8.07 5.65
N LEU A 448 17.53 7.65 4.42
CA LEU A 448 17.06 6.30 4.11
C LEU A 448 18.20 5.29 3.88
N ASN A 449 19.46 5.75 3.90
CA ASN A 449 20.68 5.01 3.56
C ASN A 449 20.63 4.35 2.16
N ILE A 450 20.42 5.17 1.14
CA ILE A 450 20.29 4.78 -0.27
C ILE A 450 21.38 5.46 -1.10
N ASN A 451 22.16 4.69 -1.85
CA ASN A 451 23.04 5.19 -2.91
C ASN A 451 23.31 4.08 -3.93
N LYS A 452 22.39 3.84 -4.86
CA LYS A 452 22.47 2.75 -5.85
C LYS A 452 21.68 3.06 -7.11
N ALA A 453 21.97 2.32 -8.18
CA ALA A 453 21.10 2.23 -9.33
C ALA A 453 20.12 1.05 -9.14
N SER A 454 18.83 1.29 -9.39
CA SER A 454 17.80 0.24 -9.45
C SER A 454 17.03 0.35 -10.76
N ARG A 455 16.42 -0.75 -11.19
CA ARG A 455 15.89 -0.94 -12.55
C ARG A 455 14.44 -0.46 -12.67
N VAL A 456 14.10 0.22 -13.77
CA VAL A 456 12.75 0.66 -14.13
C VAL A 456 11.88 -0.55 -14.48
N ILE A 457 10.97 -0.90 -13.57
CA ILE A 457 10.03 -2.01 -13.73
C ILE A 457 8.63 -1.52 -14.16
N ARG A 458 8.31 -0.24 -13.89
CA ARG A 458 7.10 0.44 -14.37
C ARG A 458 7.34 1.93 -14.45
N PHE A 459 6.68 2.60 -15.39
CA PHE A 459 6.43 4.04 -15.28
C PHE A 459 4.97 4.38 -15.64
N THR A 460 4.47 5.47 -15.06
CA THR A 460 3.25 6.13 -15.52
C THR A 460 3.57 7.56 -15.94
N ARG A 461 2.97 8.01 -17.06
CA ARG A 461 3.18 9.35 -17.64
C ARG A 461 1.85 10.03 -17.92
N ASP A 462 1.74 11.27 -17.48
CA ASP A 462 0.63 12.17 -17.82
C ASP A 462 0.76 12.61 -19.29
N VAL A 463 -0.18 12.23 -20.16
CA VAL A 463 -0.10 12.52 -21.61
C VAL A 463 -0.30 14.02 -21.88
N LEU A 464 -1.14 14.67 -21.06
CA LEU A 464 -1.36 16.11 -21.15
C LEU A 464 -0.14 16.90 -20.65
N SER A 465 0.58 16.36 -19.65
CA SER A 465 1.78 16.93 -19.01
C SER A 465 3.03 16.04 -19.17
N PRO A 466 3.66 15.93 -20.36
CA PRO A 466 4.60 14.84 -20.70
C PRO A 466 5.88 14.71 -19.86
N PHE A 467 6.21 15.73 -19.07
CA PHE A 467 7.36 15.74 -18.16
C PHE A 467 7.00 15.24 -16.74
N LYS A 468 5.75 14.88 -16.48
CA LYS A 468 5.28 14.34 -15.21
C LYS A 468 5.23 12.82 -15.29
N TYR A 469 6.26 12.20 -14.70
CA TYR A 469 6.40 10.76 -14.55
C TYR A 469 6.31 10.40 -13.07
N THR A 470 5.62 9.30 -12.78
CA THR A 470 5.86 8.51 -11.56
C THR A 470 6.49 7.18 -11.99
N ILE A 471 7.66 6.87 -11.46
CA ILE A 471 8.46 5.70 -11.88
C ILE A 471 8.55 4.73 -10.70
N GLU A 472 8.26 3.45 -10.93
CA GLU A 472 8.55 2.40 -9.97
C GLU A 472 9.82 1.64 -10.41
N ILE A 473 10.83 1.65 -9.53
CA ILE A 473 12.11 0.98 -9.73
C ILE A 473 12.36 -0.08 -8.66
N ALA A 474 13.06 -1.16 -9.00
CA ALA A 474 13.38 -2.24 -8.08
C ALA A 474 14.67 -2.96 -8.46
N ASP A 475 15.19 -3.78 -7.54
CA ASP A 475 16.37 -4.63 -7.81
C ASP A 475 15.97 -5.96 -8.49
N SER A 476 14.68 -6.29 -8.48
CA SER A 476 14.05 -7.48 -9.07
C SER A 476 12.64 -7.12 -9.53
N TYR A 477 12.12 -7.79 -10.55
CA TYR A 477 10.72 -7.65 -10.97
C TYR A 477 9.91 -8.93 -10.71
N GLN A 478 8.60 -8.76 -10.58
CA GLN A 478 7.62 -9.85 -10.65
C GLN A 478 6.77 -9.63 -11.89
N ILE A 479 6.62 -10.65 -12.73
CA ILE A 479 5.77 -10.56 -13.92
C ILE A 479 4.32 -10.48 -13.45
N SER A 480 3.66 -9.35 -13.70
CA SER A 480 2.23 -9.22 -13.44
C SER A 480 1.46 -10.06 -14.44
N THR A 481 0.88 -11.18 -13.99
CA THR A 481 0.12 -12.09 -14.86
C THR A 481 -1.00 -11.31 -15.55
N ILE A 482 -0.97 -11.22 -16.89
CA ILE A 482 -2.05 -10.61 -17.67
C ILE A 482 -3.24 -11.56 -17.69
N SER A 483 -3.98 -11.57 -16.57
CA SER A 483 -4.98 -12.57 -16.21
C SER A 483 -6.39 -12.17 -16.69
N ARG A 484 -6.60 -12.21 -18.01
CA ARG A 484 -7.93 -11.95 -18.61
C ARG A 484 -8.90 -13.15 -18.41
N VAL A 485 -9.31 -13.38 -17.17
CA VAL A 485 -10.48 -14.21 -16.72
C VAL A 485 -10.41 -15.72 -17.01
N LEU A 486 -9.56 -16.20 -17.93
CA LEU A 486 -9.59 -17.57 -18.45
C LEU A 486 -9.09 -18.69 -17.52
N SER A 487 -8.27 -18.37 -16.50
CA SER A 487 -7.72 -19.39 -15.58
C SER A 487 -8.78 -19.91 -14.60
N ASP A 488 -9.48 -18.99 -13.92
CA ASP A 488 -10.46 -19.32 -12.88
C ASP A 488 -11.66 -20.07 -13.44
N VAL A 489 -12.06 -19.74 -14.68
CA VAL A 489 -13.11 -20.46 -15.43
C VAL A 489 -12.69 -21.90 -15.78
N LYS A 490 -11.41 -22.15 -16.11
CA LYS A 490 -10.89 -23.52 -16.31
C LYS A 490 -10.94 -24.33 -15.00
N GLN A 491 -10.66 -23.72 -13.84
CA GLN A 491 -10.76 -24.42 -12.54
C GLN A 491 -12.21 -24.69 -12.13
N LEU A 492 -13.12 -23.71 -12.27
CA LEU A 492 -14.54 -23.87 -11.92
C LEU A 492 -15.24 -24.96 -12.74
N ASN A 493 -14.99 -25.02 -14.05
CA ASN A 493 -15.63 -26.01 -14.94
C ASN A 493 -15.22 -27.46 -14.61
N ASN A 494 -14.00 -27.70 -14.13
CA ASN A 494 -13.55 -29.03 -13.70
C ASN A 494 -14.26 -29.52 -12.42
N ILE A 495 -14.67 -28.60 -11.52
CA ILE A 495 -15.39 -28.95 -10.29
C ILE A 495 -16.87 -29.27 -10.57
N VAL A 496 -17.52 -28.52 -11.47
CA VAL A 496 -18.95 -28.69 -11.78
C VAL A 496 -19.23 -29.98 -12.56
N THR A 497 -18.30 -30.45 -13.39
CA THR A 497 -18.51 -31.61 -14.29
C THR A 497 -18.44 -32.98 -13.57
N LEU A 498 -18.12 -33.00 -12.27
CA LEU A 498 -17.97 -34.23 -11.47
C LEU A 498 -19.22 -34.68 -10.69
N ASN A 499 -20.35 -33.97 -10.83
CA ASN A 499 -21.50 -34.07 -9.91
C ASN A 499 -22.82 -34.54 -10.56
N ASP A 500 -22.80 -35.07 -11.79
CA ASP A 500 -24.00 -35.60 -12.46
C ASP A 500 -24.01 -37.15 -12.53
N LEU A 501 -25.24 -37.70 -12.57
CA LEU A 501 -25.61 -39.10 -12.73
C LEU A 501 -25.21 -40.08 -11.61
N ARG A 502 -26.17 -40.31 -10.70
CA ARG A 502 -26.22 -41.43 -9.73
C ARG A 502 -26.30 -42.78 -10.47
N ASN A 503 -25.19 -43.27 -11.00
CA ASN A 503 -25.14 -44.44 -11.87
C ASN A 503 -25.47 -45.77 -11.12
N PRO A 504 -26.60 -46.45 -11.43
CA PRO A 504 -26.97 -47.70 -10.75
C PRO A 504 -26.00 -48.85 -11.02
N VAL A 505 -25.23 -48.80 -12.12
CA VAL A 505 -24.23 -49.81 -12.47
C VAL A 505 -23.08 -49.76 -11.47
N THR A 506 -22.59 -48.57 -11.12
CA THR A 506 -21.50 -48.36 -10.16
C THR A 506 -21.88 -48.83 -8.76
N ALA A 507 -23.09 -48.51 -8.28
CA ALA A 507 -23.59 -49.00 -6.99
C ALA A 507 -23.69 -50.53 -6.95
N LYS A 508 -24.11 -51.17 -8.05
CA LYS A 508 -24.17 -52.64 -8.19
C LYS A 508 -22.78 -53.27 -8.27
N GLN A 509 -21.81 -52.60 -8.90
CA GLN A 509 -20.41 -53.04 -8.98
C GLN A 509 -19.75 -53.02 -7.60
N ASN A 510 -19.84 -51.93 -6.85
CA ASN A 510 -19.30 -51.86 -5.49
C ASN A 510 -19.91 -52.94 -4.58
N TRP A 511 -21.21 -53.23 -4.71
CA TRP A 511 -21.85 -54.33 -3.98
C TRP A 511 -21.31 -55.72 -4.36
N LYS A 512 -21.02 -55.96 -5.65
CA LYS A 512 -20.37 -57.19 -6.13
C LYS A 512 -18.96 -57.35 -5.55
N SER A 513 -18.13 -56.31 -5.62
CA SER A 513 -16.76 -56.31 -5.09
C SER A 513 -16.73 -56.46 -3.56
N ALA A 514 -17.64 -55.78 -2.85
CA ALA A 514 -17.82 -55.97 -1.41
C ALA A 514 -18.30 -57.38 -1.06
N ARG A 515 -19.07 -58.05 -1.92
CA ARG A 515 -19.47 -59.44 -1.71
C ARG A 515 -18.34 -60.44 -1.98
N GLU A 516 -17.47 -60.18 -2.95
CA GLU A 516 -16.23 -60.94 -3.16
C GLU A 516 -15.31 -60.81 -1.92
N LEU A 517 -15.09 -59.58 -1.45
CA LEU A 517 -14.38 -59.27 -0.20
C LEU A 517 -14.94 -60.03 1.02
N ILE A 518 -16.26 -60.02 1.25
CA ILE A 518 -16.91 -60.74 2.37
C ILE A 518 -16.89 -62.26 2.20
N ASN A 519 -16.80 -62.78 0.97
CA ASN A 519 -16.68 -64.20 0.72
C ASN A 519 -15.24 -64.69 1.00
N GLU A 520 -14.23 -63.97 0.51
CA GLU A 520 -12.82 -64.37 0.62
C GLU A 520 -12.12 -63.91 1.90
N SER A 521 -12.74 -63.02 2.69
CA SER A 521 -12.23 -62.62 4.01
C SER A 521 -12.13 -63.82 4.97
N PHE A 522 -10.95 -63.96 5.57
CA PHE A 522 -10.62 -64.94 6.61
C PHE A 522 -9.88 -64.24 7.75
N ASP A 523 -9.76 -64.90 8.91
CA ASP A 523 -9.00 -64.42 10.05
C ASP A 523 -7.49 -64.72 9.88
N PRO A 524 -6.61 -63.70 9.71
CA PRO A 524 -5.18 -63.91 9.46
C PRO A 524 -4.41 -64.46 10.66
N ASP A 525 -4.89 -64.21 11.88
CA ASP A 525 -4.21 -64.55 13.13
C ASP A 525 -4.86 -65.77 13.83
N GLY A 526 -6.14 -66.03 13.55
CA GLY A 526 -6.82 -67.31 13.84
C GLY A 526 -7.57 -67.39 15.17
N TYR A 527 -8.09 -66.27 15.67
CA TYR A 527 -8.90 -66.20 16.89
C TYR A 527 -10.34 -66.74 16.70
N LEU A 528 -10.91 -66.61 15.50
CA LEU A 528 -12.25 -67.10 15.15
C LEU A 528 -12.23 -68.54 14.62
N LYS A 529 -12.49 -69.52 15.51
CA LYS A 529 -12.42 -70.96 15.20
C LYS A 529 -13.22 -71.42 13.97
N ASP A 530 -14.40 -70.86 13.74
CA ASP A 530 -15.30 -71.24 12.64
C ASP A 530 -15.38 -70.16 11.53
N GLY A 531 -14.44 -69.22 11.51
CA GLY A 531 -14.19 -68.27 10.42
C GLY A 531 -15.20 -67.14 10.19
N LYS A 532 -16.51 -67.34 10.43
CA LYS A 532 -17.55 -66.30 10.21
C LYS A 532 -18.65 -66.34 11.28
N ILE A 533 -18.77 -65.26 12.04
CA ILE A 533 -19.88 -65.07 13.00
C ILE A 533 -21.17 -64.80 12.22
N LYS A 534 -22.20 -65.63 12.44
CA LYS A 534 -23.57 -65.43 11.98
C LYS A 534 -24.52 -65.47 13.18
N ALA A 535 -24.58 -64.36 13.91
CA ALA A 535 -25.52 -64.18 15.01
C ALA A 535 -26.65 -63.22 14.57
N GLU A 536 -27.87 -63.41 15.07
CA GLU A 536 -28.99 -62.51 14.79
C GLU A 536 -28.85 -61.18 15.52
N THR A 537 -28.24 -61.20 16.70
CA THR A 537 -27.78 -60.03 17.48
C THR A 537 -26.39 -60.30 18.04
N LEU A 538 -25.64 -59.23 18.34
CA LEU A 538 -24.32 -59.33 18.97
C LEU A 538 -24.19 -58.26 20.06
N GLU A 539 -24.12 -58.70 21.31
CA GLU A 539 -23.91 -57.82 22.46
C GLU A 539 -22.44 -57.86 22.88
N ALA A 540 -21.78 -56.70 22.90
CA ALA A 540 -20.40 -56.54 23.34
C ALA A 540 -20.20 -55.16 23.96
N ALA A 541 -19.41 -55.07 25.04
CA ALA A 541 -19.10 -53.80 25.69
C ALA A 541 -18.19 -52.91 24.83
N ILE A 542 -17.27 -53.54 24.09
CA ILE A 542 -16.36 -52.95 23.10
C ILE A 542 -16.19 -54.01 21.99
N ALA A 543 -16.18 -53.58 20.73
CA ALA A 543 -15.89 -54.42 19.57
C ALA A 543 -14.71 -53.81 18.77
N LEU A 544 -13.63 -54.57 18.65
CA LEU A 544 -12.47 -54.23 17.81
C LEU A 544 -12.56 -55.05 16.51
N PHE A 545 -12.54 -54.36 15.37
CA PHE A 545 -12.51 -54.93 14.03
C PHE A 545 -11.14 -54.64 13.41
N GLY A 546 -10.37 -55.69 13.13
CA GLY A 546 -8.97 -55.62 12.71
C GLY A 546 -8.09 -56.45 13.64
N THR A 547 -7.21 -57.28 13.07
CA THR A 547 -6.36 -58.22 13.83
C THR A 547 -4.96 -57.66 14.12
N GLU A 548 -4.13 -58.38 14.87
CA GLU A 548 -2.75 -57.96 15.19
C GLU A 548 -1.98 -57.68 13.90
N GLY A 549 -1.98 -58.64 12.96
CA GLY A 549 -1.32 -58.54 11.65
C GLY A 549 -1.91 -57.53 10.66
N GLN A 550 -2.88 -56.70 11.08
CA GLN A 550 -3.46 -55.60 10.31
C GLN A 550 -3.10 -54.22 10.88
N GLN A 551 -2.48 -54.14 12.05
CA GLN A 551 -2.17 -52.88 12.75
C GLN A 551 -0.89 -52.21 12.21
N PHE A 552 -0.92 -51.90 10.92
CA PHE A 552 0.15 -51.19 10.21
C PHE A 552 -0.39 -50.07 9.31
N GLN A 553 0.51 -49.14 8.99
CA GLN A 553 0.31 -48.06 8.03
C GLN A 553 1.21 -48.28 6.81
N ILE A 554 0.76 -47.77 5.66
CA ILE A 554 1.55 -47.70 4.43
C ILE A 554 1.89 -46.24 4.18
N ILE A 555 3.19 -45.93 4.06
CA ILE A 555 3.71 -44.56 3.93
C ILE A 555 4.47 -44.43 2.60
N ASN A 556 4.24 -43.33 1.90
CA ASN A 556 4.82 -42.94 0.60
C ASN A 556 4.55 -43.87 -0.60
N ALA A 557 3.80 -44.97 -0.44
CA ALA A 557 3.41 -45.86 -1.52
C ALA A 557 1.98 -45.62 -2.04
N VAL A 558 1.83 -45.58 -3.36
CA VAL A 558 0.55 -45.51 -4.08
C VAL A 558 0.37 -46.79 -4.90
N PHE A 559 -0.82 -47.40 -4.84
CA PHE A 559 -1.19 -48.60 -5.60
C PHE A 559 -2.09 -48.23 -6.79
N MET A 560 -1.65 -48.56 -8.00
CA MET A 560 -2.26 -48.17 -9.27
C MET A 560 -2.72 -49.43 -10.04
N PRO A 561 -3.92 -49.98 -9.77
CA PRO A 561 -4.50 -51.05 -10.58
C PRO A 561 -4.92 -50.51 -11.96
N ASN A 562 -4.91 -51.37 -12.99
CA ASN A 562 -5.20 -50.99 -14.38
C ASN A 562 -4.18 -49.99 -14.97
N PHE A 563 -2.91 -50.12 -14.59
CA PHE A 563 -1.86 -49.20 -15.04
C PHE A 563 -1.74 -49.17 -16.57
N GLN A 564 -1.59 -47.98 -17.15
CA GLN A 564 -1.67 -47.74 -18.61
C GLN A 564 -2.96 -48.27 -19.27
N GLY A 565 -4.06 -48.37 -18.52
CA GLY A 565 -5.34 -48.90 -18.99
C GLY A 565 -5.38 -50.43 -19.11
N ASN A 566 -4.27 -51.14 -18.87
CA ASN A 566 -4.24 -52.59 -18.93
C ASN A 566 -4.73 -53.20 -17.62
N LYS A 567 -5.94 -53.76 -17.65
CA LYS A 567 -6.65 -54.38 -16.53
C LYS A 567 -5.87 -55.41 -15.70
N ASN A 568 -4.86 -56.05 -16.30
CA ASN A 568 -4.02 -57.05 -15.64
C ASN A 568 -2.61 -56.54 -15.35
N VAL A 569 -2.37 -55.23 -15.41
CA VAL A 569 -1.15 -54.59 -14.93
C VAL A 569 -1.49 -53.72 -13.71
N LEU A 570 -0.71 -53.89 -12.65
CA LEU A 570 -0.75 -53.05 -11.46
C LEU A 570 0.66 -52.51 -11.20
N ARG A 571 0.77 -51.20 -10.97
CA ARG A 571 2.02 -50.57 -10.53
C ARG A 571 1.89 -50.11 -9.09
N TYR A 572 2.96 -50.20 -8.31
CA TYR A 572 3.06 -49.51 -7.02
C TYR A 572 4.39 -48.76 -6.91
N THR A 573 4.36 -47.63 -6.21
CA THR A 573 5.58 -46.84 -5.92
C THR A 573 6.36 -47.44 -4.75
N ALA A 574 7.61 -47.01 -4.58
CA ALA A 574 8.40 -47.39 -3.41
C ALA A 574 7.80 -46.76 -2.15
N GLY A 575 7.94 -47.42 -1.01
CA GLY A 575 7.44 -46.90 0.27
C GLY A 575 7.74 -47.82 1.44
N GLN A 576 7.02 -47.60 2.53
CA GLN A 576 7.26 -48.23 3.82
C GLN A 576 5.99 -48.84 4.38
N LEU A 577 6.10 -50.04 4.95
CA LEU A 577 5.12 -50.59 5.87
C LEU A 577 5.61 -50.35 7.30
N VAL A 578 4.82 -49.64 8.10
CA VAL A 578 5.10 -49.31 9.50
C VAL A 578 4.09 -50.02 10.38
N HIS A 579 4.51 -51.07 11.09
CA HIS A 579 3.65 -51.89 11.94
C HIS A 579 3.78 -51.46 13.41
N LEU A 580 2.63 -51.25 14.05
CA LEU A 580 2.56 -50.55 15.34
C LEU A 580 2.70 -51.46 16.57
N THR A 581 2.33 -52.74 16.46
CA THR A 581 2.16 -53.65 17.60
C THR A 581 2.76 -55.06 17.46
N ILE A 582 3.37 -55.40 16.31
CA ILE A 582 4.00 -56.72 16.06
C ILE A 582 5.23 -56.97 16.97
N GLU A 583 5.88 -55.88 17.41
CA GLU A 583 6.85 -55.90 18.49
C GLU A 583 6.27 -55.12 19.67
N LYS A 584 6.29 -55.73 20.86
CA LYS A 584 5.50 -55.29 22.01
C LYS A 584 5.80 -53.86 22.46
N ASP A 585 7.07 -53.46 22.38
CA ASP A 585 7.60 -52.23 22.96
C ASP A 585 8.24 -51.29 21.90
N ASN A 586 8.16 -51.62 20.60
CA ASN A 586 8.76 -50.84 19.48
C ASN A 586 7.87 -50.85 18.22
N ILE A 587 7.83 -49.73 17.49
CA ILE A 587 7.25 -49.67 16.14
C ILE A 587 8.28 -50.22 15.14
N ARG A 588 7.87 -51.12 14.24
CA ARG A 588 8.77 -51.77 13.26
C ARG A 588 8.43 -51.41 11.82
N THR A 589 9.47 -51.04 11.06
CA THR A 589 9.34 -50.53 9.68
C THR A 589 10.09 -51.40 8.67
N TRP A 590 9.43 -51.72 7.56
CA TRP A 590 10.03 -52.38 6.41
C TRP A 590 9.88 -51.54 5.13
N ASN A 591 10.94 -51.47 4.33
CA ASN A 591 10.97 -50.73 3.07
C ASN A 591 10.70 -51.68 1.90
N PHE A 592 9.89 -51.25 0.92
CA PHE A 592 9.68 -51.95 -0.35
C PHE A 592 9.88 -51.01 -1.54
N ASN A 593 10.46 -51.55 -2.61
CA ASN A 593 10.77 -50.78 -3.82
C ASN A 593 9.58 -50.70 -4.78
N ALA A 594 9.59 -49.71 -5.69
CA ALA A 594 8.58 -49.59 -6.74
C ALA A 594 8.61 -50.80 -7.69
N GLN A 595 7.45 -51.26 -8.13
CA GLN A 595 7.36 -52.38 -9.07
C GLN A 595 6.12 -52.27 -9.96
N THR A 596 6.21 -52.82 -11.17
CA THR A 596 5.07 -53.12 -12.03
C THR A 596 4.88 -54.63 -12.04
N VAL A 597 3.65 -55.09 -11.80
CA VAL A 597 3.26 -56.51 -11.76
C VAL A 597 2.21 -56.76 -12.84
N THR A 598 2.44 -57.78 -13.66
CA THR A 598 1.53 -58.21 -14.72
C THR A 598 0.95 -59.58 -14.38
N PHE A 599 -0.37 -59.70 -14.36
CA PHE A 599 -1.09 -60.93 -14.05
C PHE A 599 -1.42 -61.70 -15.34
N GLY A 600 -1.19 -63.01 -15.34
CA GLY A 600 -1.52 -63.89 -16.47
C GLY A 600 -3.01 -64.28 -16.57
N ASP A 601 -3.81 -63.89 -15.59
CA ASP A 601 -5.21 -64.29 -15.41
C ASP A 601 -6.12 -63.12 -15.00
N ASN A 602 -7.42 -63.38 -14.96
CA ASN A 602 -8.46 -62.41 -14.57
C ASN A 602 -8.97 -62.63 -13.13
N ASN A 603 -8.34 -63.51 -12.35
CA ASN A 603 -8.84 -64.02 -11.07
C ASN A 603 -8.50 -63.09 -9.91
N PHE A 604 -9.31 -63.15 -8.85
CA PHE A 604 -9.06 -62.49 -7.57
C PHE A 604 -7.68 -62.86 -6.98
N LYS A 605 -7.01 -61.93 -6.30
CA LYS A 605 -5.75 -62.15 -5.56
C LYS A 605 -5.79 -61.49 -4.18
N PHE A 606 -5.26 -62.17 -3.16
CA PHE A 606 -4.90 -61.54 -1.88
C PHE A 606 -3.64 -60.69 -2.06
N VAL A 607 -3.57 -59.54 -1.40
CA VAL A 607 -2.42 -58.61 -1.45
C VAL A 607 -1.73 -58.61 -0.09
N TYR A 608 -0.50 -59.11 -0.05
CA TYR A 608 0.32 -59.21 1.16
C TYR A 608 1.56 -58.33 1.08
N ALA A 609 1.97 -57.75 2.20
CA ALA A 609 3.36 -57.35 2.40
C ALA A 609 4.12 -58.55 2.99
N LYS A 610 5.08 -59.08 2.24
CA LYS A 610 6.03 -60.09 2.71
C LYS A 610 7.23 -59.39 3.34
N CYS A 611 7.24 -59.34 4.67
CA CYS A 611 8.22 -58.61 5.49
C CYS A 611 9.20 -59.57 6.16
N SER A 612 10.51 -59.37 6.05
CA SER A 612 11.50 -60.27 6.68
C SER A 612 11.48 -60.17 8.20
N VAL A 613 11.51 -61.32 8.90
CA VAL A 613 11.59 -61.38 10.37
C VAL A 613 12.94 -60.87 10.89
N GLU A 614 14.00 -60.94 10.08
CA GLU A 614 15.36 -60.50 10.44
C GLU A 614 15.74 -59.10 9.91
N LYS A 615 15.16 -58.66 8.78
CA LYS A 615 15.64 -57.48 8.03
C LYS A 615 14.51 -56.48 7.77
N ASN A 616 14.85 -55.19 7.65
CA ASN A 616 13.90 -54.09 7.43
C ASN A 616 13.51 -53.91 5.94
N THR A 617 13.36 -55.03 5.23
CA THR A 617 13.01 -55.14 3.81
C THR A 617 11.70 -55.90 3.62
N ALA A 618 10.83 -55.40 2.75
CA ALA A 618 9.58 -56.03 2.35
C ALA A 618 9.44 -56.10 0.82
N THR A 619 8.57 -56.99 0.37
CA THR A 619 8.07 -57.06 -1.02
C THR A 619 6.56 -57.23 -1.02
N ILE A 620 5.88 -56.76 -2.08
CA ILE A 620 4.43 -56.96 -2.21
C ILE A 620 4.20 -58.29 -2.94
N LEU A 621 3.45 -59.19 -2.31
CA LEU A 621 3.11 -60.51 -2.82
C LEU A 621 1.62 -60.54 -3.16
N PHE A 622 1.31 -60.90 -4.41
CA PHE A 622 -0.04 -61.19 -4.87
C PHE A 622 -0.24 -62.70 -4.89
N SER A 623 -1.23 -63.21 -4.17
CA SER A 623 -1.41 -64.64 -3.90
C SER A 623 -2.82 -65.13 -4.24
N ASP A 624 -2.92 -66.29 -4.88
CA ASP A 624 -4.16 -67.06 -5.03
C ASP A 624 -4.54 -67.87 -3.78
N GLN A 625 -3.69 -67.85 -2.73
CA GLN A 625 -3.85 -68.65 -1.52
C GLN A 625 -3.84 -67.78 -0.26
N GLN A 626 -4.65 -68.15 0.73
CA GLN A 626 -4.67 -67.54 2.05
C GLN A 626 -3.41 -67.94 2.83
N ILE A 627 -2.63 -66.94 3.25
CA ILE A 627 -1.44 -67.07 4.10
C ILE A 627 -1.74 -66.35 5.42
N LYS A 628 -1.49 -67.01 6.56
CA LYS A 628 -1.61 -66.40 7.90
C LYS A 628 -0.36 -65.59 8.25
N THR A 629 -0.55 -64.54 9.06
CA THR A 629 0.48 -63.52 9.37
C THR A 629 1.84 -64.11 9.75
N LYS A 630 1.83 -65.17 10.57
CA LYS A 630 3.00 -65.80 11.20
C LYS A 630 3.22 -67.25 10.69
N GLN A 631 2.83 -67.54 9.44
CA GLN A 631 2.89 -68.88 8.84
C GLN A 631 4.26 -69.26 8.23
N ASP A 632 4.99 -68.28 7.67
CA ASP A 632 6.37 -68.45 7.20
C ASP A 632 7.32 -68.10 8.37
N PRO A 633 8.22 -69.00 8.79
CA PRO A 633 9.08 -68.77 9.96
C PRO A 633 10.15 -67.68 9.75
N VAL A 634 10.37 -67.22 8.51
CA VAL A 634 11.35 -66.17 8.18
C VAL A 634 10.72 -64.91 7.57
N HIS A 635 9.41 -64.91 7.29
CA HIS A 635 8.68 -63.70 6.85
C HIS A 635 7.28 -63.58 7.44
N TYR A 636 6.97 -62.41 8.01
CA TYR A 636 5.59 -62.01 8.24
C TYR A 636 4.89 -61.73 6.91
N HIS A 637 3.64 -62.18 6.78
CA HIS A 637 2.79 -61.95 5.61
C HIS A 637 1.57 -61.13 6.03
N PHE A 638 1.76 -59.81 6.10
CA PHE A 638 0.70 -58.88 6.53
C PHE A 638 -0.31 -58.68 5.41
N LEU A 639 -1.60 -58.95 5.67
CA LEU A 639 -2.67 -58.81 4.69
C LEU A 639 -3.01 -57.33 4.49
N MET A 640 -2.53 -56.76 3.38
CA MET A 640 -2.79 -55.36 3.00
C MET A 640 -4.18 -55.15 2.43
N GLY A 641 -4.75 -56.17 1.79
CA GLY A 641 -6.01 -56.05 1.10
C GLY A 641 -6.23 -57.13 0.05
N MET A 642 -7.09 -56.81 -0.91
CA MET A 642 -7.53 -57.72 -1.96
C MET A 642 -7.58 -57.00 -3.32
N LEU A 643 -7.16 -57.71 -4.37
CA LEU A 643 -7.33 -57.30 -5.75
C LEU A 643 -8.46 -58.15 -6.35
N ASN A 644 -9.58 -57.50 -6.66
CA ASN A 644 -10.78 -58.15 -7.18
C ASN A 644 -10.52 -58.83 -8.54
N SER A 645 -11.38 -59.78 -8.90
CA SER A 645 -11.42 -60.33 -10.25
C SER A 645 -11.72 -59.22 -11.29
N VAL A 646 -11.31 -59.42 -12.55
CA VAL A 646 -11.59 -58.44 -13.62
C VAL A 646 -13.10 -58.37 -13.85
N ASP A 647 -13.69 -57.18 -13.74
CA ASP A 647 -15.11 -57.01 -14.04
C ASP A 647 -15.37 -57.13 -15.55
N THR A 648 -16.41 -57.89 -15.89
CA THR A 648 -16.77 -58.22 -17.27
C THR A 648 -17.51 -57.09 -18.01
N VAL A 649 -17.84 -55.98 -17.33
CA VAL A 649 -18.54 -54.83 -17.91
C VAL A 649 -17.60 -53.63 -18.05
N THR A 650 -16.86 -53.25 -17.00
CA THR A 650 -15.87 -52.16 -17.09
C THR A 650 -14.51 -52.61 -17.62
N ASN A 651 -14.26 -53.92 -17.72
CA ASN A 651 -12.99 -54.49 -18.14
C ASN A 651 -11.80 -54.02 -17.27
N THR A 652 -12.03 -53.83 -15.97
CA THR A 652 -11.05 -53.34 -14.98
C THR A 652 -11.06 -54.17 -13.69
N ARG A 653 -9.97 -54.09 -12.91
CA ARG A 653 -9.86 -54.61 -11.53
C ARG A 653 -10.00 -53.47 -10.52
N GLN A 654 -10.65 -53.74 -9.39
CA GLN A 654 -10.60 -52.88 -8.20
C GLN A 654 -9.57 -53.45 -7.20
N ILE A 655 -8.91 -52.59 -6.43
CA ILE A 655 -8.12 -52.98 -5.24
C ILE A 655 -8.79 -52.39 -4.00
N SER A 656 -8.97 -53.21 -2.97
CA SER A 656 -9.50 -52.80 -1.67
C SER A 656 -8.40 -53.02 -0.63
N LEU A 657 -7.85 -51.94 -0.09
CA LEU A 657 -6.89 -51.99 1.02
C LEU A 657 -7.65 -52.07 2.35
N THR A 658 -7.23 -52.96 3.25
CA THR A 658 -7.97 -53.37 4.45
C THR A 658 -7.08 -53.47 5.70
N TYR A 659 -6.01 -52.68 5.75
CA TYR A 659 -5.17 -52.52 6.94
C TYR A 659 -5.74 -51.45 7.89
N GLY A 660 -5.20 -51.37 9.10
CA GLY A 660 -5.71 -50.54 10.19
C GLY A 660 -6.69 -51.29 11.09
N PHE A 661 -7.50 -50.54 11.85
CA PHE A 661 -8.54 -51.09 12.70
C PHE A 661 -9.74 -50.14 12.81
N THR A 662 -10.90 -50.68 13.19
CA THR A 662 -12.07 -49.93 13.63
C THR A 662 -12.42 -50.36 15.05
N LEU A 663 -12.38 -49.44 16.00
CA LEU A 663 -12.72 -49.70 17.41
C LEU A 663 -14.06 -49.05 17.75
N ILE A 664 -15.05 -49.87 18.06
CA ILE A 664 -16.40 -49.45 18.44
C ILE A 664 -16.58 -49.66 19.94
N SER A 665 -16.82 -48.58 20.66
CA SER A 665 -17.20 -48.57 22.07
C SER A 665 -18.62 -48.03 22.20
N GLY A 666 -19.34 -48.34 23.28
CA GLY A 666 -20.71 -47.86 23.54
C GLY A 666 -20.89 -46.33 23.63
N ARG A 667 -19.83 -45.54 23.44
CA ARG A 667 -19.84 -44.07 23.36
C ARG A 667 -19.18 -43.48 22.10
N TRP A 668 -18.34 -44.23 21.38
CA TRP A 668 -17.51 -43.67 20.30
C TRP A 668 -17.04 -44.73 19.31
N ILE A 669 -16.71 -44.29 18.09
CA ILE A 669 -16.09 -45.09 17.04
C ILE A 669 -14.76 -44.43 16.66
N THR A 670 -13.69 -45.20 16.59
CA THR A 670 -12.40 -44.79 16.01
C THR A 670 -12.15 -45.62 14.76
N THR A 671 -12.04 -44.95 13.61
CA THR A 671 -11.81 -45.52 12.27
C THR A 671 -11.33 -44.40 11.34
N GLY A 672 -10.80 -44.72 10.17
CA GLY A 672 -10.37 -43.72 9.19
C GLY A 672 -11.52 -43.08 8.42
N GLN A 673 -12.40 -43.90 7.82
CA GLN A 673 -13.49 -43.40 6.97
C GLN A 673 -14.78 -44.22 7.11
N ILE A 674 -15.92 -43.55 7.28
CA ILE A 674 -17.26 -44.15 7.27
C ILE A 674 -17.96 -43.68 5.99
N LYS A 675 -18.37 -44.60 5.09
CA LYS A 675 -18.97 -44.23 3.79
C LYS A 675 -20.12 -45.12 3.34
N SER A 676 -20.96 -44.57 2.46
CA SER A 676 -21.99 -45.30 1.71
C SER A 676 -21.38 -46.32 0.74
N SER A 677 -22.17 -47.31 0.31
CA SER A 677 -21.74 -48.35 -0.63
C SER A 677 -21.42 -47.85 -2.04
N ASP A 678 -21.95 -46.68 -2.43
CA ASP A 678 -21.61 -45.99 -3.67
C ASP A 678 -20.47 -44.97 -3.50
N GLY A 679 -19.99 -44.74 -2.28
CA GLY A 679 -18.98 -43.73 -1.95
C GLY A 679 -19.46 -42.28 -2.00
N SER A 680 -20.73 -42.04 -2.37
CA SER A 680 -21.29 -40.68 -2.57
C SER A 680 -21.51 -39.88 -1.28
N THR A 681 -21.50 -40.54 -0.12
CA THR A 681 -21.68 -39.91 1.19
C THR A 681 -20.69 -40.51 2.19
N TYR A 682 -19.90 -39.68 2.85
CA TYR A 682 -18.83 -40.12 3.73
C TYR A 682 -18.53 -39.15 4.87
N PHE A 683 -17.95 -39.70 5.93
CA PHE A 683 -17.29 -39.00 7.02
C PHE A 683 -15.84 -39.49 7.00
N ASP A 684 -14.93 -38.63 6.60
CA ASP A 684 -13.49 -38.89 6.56
C ASP A 684 -12.86 -38.31 7.83
N LEU A 685 -12.44 -39.19 8.72
CA LEU A 685 -11.92 -38.83 10.04
C LEU A 685 -10.39 -38.69 10.02
N ASP A 686 -9.73 -39.10 8.93
CA ASP A 686 -8.31 -38.88 8.69
C ASP A 686 -8.04 -37.46 8.15
N THR A 687 -8.94 -36.90 7.33
CA THR A 687 -8.87 -35.52 6.82
C THR A 687 -9.79 -34.52 7.53
N GLY A 688 -10.85 -34.99 8.20
CA GLY A 688 -11.85 -34.15 8.86
C GLY A 688 -13.00 -33.69 7.95
N GLU A 689 -13.20 -34.33 6.79
CA GLU A 689 -14.20 -33.96 5.78
C GLU A 689 -15.53 -34.73 5.95
N ILE A 690 -16.66 -34.10 5.63
CA ILE A 690 -17.96 -34.77 5.54
C ILE A 690 -18.57 -34.46 4.17
N GLY A 691 -18.60 -35.46 3.30
CA GLY A 691 -19.08 -35.36 1.93
C GLY A 691 -20.46 -36.00 1.70
N GLY A 692 -21.17 -35.53 0.67
CA GLY A 692 -22.43 -36.11 0.18
C GLY A 692 -23.70 -35.35 0.56
N ASN A 693 -24.85 -36.01 0.39
CA ASN A 693 -26.16 -35.40 0.61
C ASN A 693 -26.55 -35.39 2.10
N ILE A 694 -25.83 -34.60 2.90
CA ILE A 694 -26.08 -34.46 4.33
C ILE A 694 -27.34 -33.62 4.55
N THR A 695 -28.33 -34.22 5.24
CA THR A 695 -29.57 -33.55 5.64
C THR A 695 -29.70 -33.50 7.15
N PHE A 696 -29.91 -32.31 7.71
CA PHE A 696 -30.18 -32.11 9.13
C PHE A 696 -31.68 -32.19 9.39
N ARG A 697 -32.08 -32.67 10.58
CA ARG A 697 -33.49 -32.77 10.95
C ARG A 697 -33.93 -31.51 11.70
N GLY A 698 -34.90 -30.80 11.14
CA GLY A 698 -35.50 -29.62 11.78
C GLY A 698 -36.35 -29.98 13.00
N THR A 699 -36.71 -28.96 13.79
CA THR A 699 -37.68 -29.08 14.90
C THR A 699 -39.09 -29.43 14.42
N ASP A 700 -39.40 -29.18 13.15
CA ASP A 700 -40.59 -29.68 12.44
C ASP A 700 -40.53 -31.18 12.11
N GLY A 701 -39.44 -31.86 12.48
CA GLY A 701 -39.23 -33.28 12.27
C GLY A 701 -38.87 -33.67 10.83
N LYS A 702 -38.73 -32.71 9.90
CA LYS A 702 -38.37 -32.95 8.49
C LYS A 702 -36.85 -32.92 8.30
N ASN A 703 -36.36 -33.70 7.33
CA ASN A 703 -34.95 -33.68 6.93
C ASN A 703 -34.74 -32.64 5.83
N LYS A 704 -33.71 -31.79 5.98
CA LYS A 704 -33.41 -30.64 5.13
C LYS A 704 -31.93 -30.62 4.80
N SER A 705 -31.58 -30.58 3.52
CA SER A 705 -30.19 -30.37 3.07
C SER A 705 -29.71 -28.96 3.42
N ILE A 706 -28.38 -28.72 3.42
CA ILE A 706 -27.81 -27.38 3.67
C ILE A 706 -28.44 -26.33 2.75
N LYS A 707 -28.57 -26.63 1.45
CA LYS A 707 -29.21 -25.74 0.46
C LYS A 707 -30.70 -25.50 0.74
N GLN A 708 -31.42 -26.47 1.31
CA GLN A 708 -32.81 -26.26 1.74
C GLN A 708 -32.89 -25.43 3.02
N LEU A 709 -31.96 -25.58 3.96
CA LEU A 709 -31.89 -24.72 5.15
C LEU A 709 -31.54 -23.28 4.77
N GLU A 710 -30.64 -23.08 3.80
CA GLU A 710 -30.33 -21.79 3.20
C GLU A 710 -31.55 -21.17 2.49
N THR A 711 -32.26 -21.97 1.68
CA THR A 711 -33.51 -21.53 1.01
C THR A 711 -34.61 -21.23 2.02
N GLU A 712 -34.76 -22.01 3.09
CA GLU A 712 -35.72 -21.76 4.17
C GLU A 712 -35.31 -20.60 5.08
N LEU A 713 -34.02 -20.30 5.22
CA LEU A 713 -33.53 -19.12 5.94
C LEU A 713 -33.83 -17.85 5.14
N LEU A 714 -33.58 -17.86 3.83
CA LEU A 714 -33.99 -16.79 2.92
C LEU A 714 -35.52 -16.61 2.94
N ALA A 715 -36.28 -17.69 2.79
CA ALA A 715 -37.75 -17.63 2.88
C ALA A 715 -38.26 -17.24 4.27
N GLN A 716 -37.49 -17.43 5.35
CA GLN A 716 -37.82 -16.89 6.68
C GLN A 716 -37.47 -15.41 6.81
N ILE A 717 -36.44 -14.91 6.13
CA ILE A 717 -36.13 -13.48 6.04
C ILE A 717 -37.24 -12.77 5.24
N ASP A 718 -37.64 -13.35 4.11
CA ASP A 718 -38.77 -12.87 3.30
C ASP A 718 -40.08 -12.95 4.10
N ALA A 719 -40.37 -14.07 4.76
CA ALA A 719 -41.58 -14.22 5.58
C ALA A 719 -41.59 -13.34 6.85
N VAL A 720 -40.44 -12.98 7.44
CA VAL A 720 -40.38 -11.96 8.50
C VAL A 720 -40.65 -10.56 7.95
N THR A 721 -40.26 -10.31 6.71
CA THR A 721 -40.58 -9.07 5.98
C THR A 721 -42.09 -8.98 5.69
N GLU A 722 -42.74 -10.08 5.31
CA GLU A 722 -44.21 -10.14 5.11
C GLU A 722 -45.01 -10.18 6.44
N GLN A 723 -44.54 -10.92 7.46
CA GLN A 723 -45.25 -11.08 8.74
C GLN A 723 -45.25 -9.81 9.61
N THR A 724 -44.52 -8.77 9.19
CA THR A 724 -44.60 -7.42 9.80
C THR A 724 -45.95 -6.74 9.50
N ASP A 725 -46.68 -7.18 8.47
CA ASP A 725 -47.95 -6.59 7.97
C ASP A 725 -49.22 -7.27 8.57
N GLY A 726 -49.11 -7.88 9.76
CA GLY A 726 -50.16 -8.72 10.35
C GLY A 726 -50.28 -8.64 11.87
N LYS A 727 -50.17 -7.43 12.44
CA LYS A 727 -50.08 -7.18 13.88
C LYS A 727 -51.46 -7.19 14.57
N VAL A 728 -51.88 -8.36 15.05
CA VAL A 728 -53.05 -8.52 15.93
C VAL A 728 -52.81 -7.84 17.29
N ASP A 729 -53.42 -6.67 17.49
CA ASP A 729 -53.34 -5.92 18.74
C ASP A 729 -54.40 -6.34 19.78
N ASN A 730 -54.09 -6.05 21.05
CA ASN A 730 -54.95 -6.35 22.19
C ASN A 730 -55.25 -5.06 22.97
N TRP A 731 -56.48 -4.55 22.80
CA TRP A 731 -56.92 -3.26 23.30
C TRP A 731 -57.62 -3.41 24.65
N PHE A 732 -57.18 -2.68 25.68
CA PHE A 732 -57.74 -2.74 27.04
C PHE A 732 -58.37 -1.39 27.41
N LEU A 733 -59.67 -1.24 27.17
CA LEU A 733 -60.37 0.05 27.25
C LEU A 733 -61.70 -0.09 28.02
N ASN A 734 -62.39 1.02 28.26
CA ASN A 734 -63.59 1.06 29.10
C ASN A 734 -64.87 1.18 28.26
N GLY A 735 -65.78 0.21 28.38
CA GLY A 735 -67.05 0.14 27.67
C GLY A 735 -67.04 -0.82 26.48
N THR A 736 -68.20 -1.05 25.87
CA THR A 736 -68.34 -1.95 24.71
C THR A 736 -67.71 -1.32 23.45
N PRO A 737 -66.95 -2.08 22.64
CA PRO A 737 -66.35 -1.57 21.42
C PRO A 737 -67.38 -1.42 20.29
N THR A 738 -67.17 -0.43 19.44
CA THR A 738 -68.01 -0.08 18.27
C THR A 738 -67.09 0.36 17.11
N LEU A 739 -67.66 0.75 15.97
CA LEU A 739 -66.89 1.43 14.89
C LEU A 739 -66.69 2.93 15.13
N SER A 740 -67.16 3.48 16.26
CA SER A 740 -67.24 4.92 16.54
C SER A 740 -66.64 5.32 17.90
N ASN A 741 -65.89 4.43 18.53
CA ASN A 741 -65.04 4.71 19.71
C ASN A 741 -63.65 4.07 19.50
N GLU A 742 -62.69 4.44 20.35
CA GLU A 742 -61.34 3.89 20.30
C GLU A 742 -61.34 2.36 20.50
N PRO A 743 -60.55 1.59 19.73
CA PRO A 743 -59.58 2.05 18.72
C PRO A 743 -60.19 2.36 17.33
N ALA A 744 -61.35 1.75 17.02
CA ALA A 744 -61.84 1.66 15.65
C ALA A 744 -62.35 2.97 15.05
N ILE A 745 -62.55 4.02 15.84
CA ILE A 745 -62.85 5.38 15.38
C ILE A 745 -61.78 5.92 14.42
N ASN A 746 -60.52 5.51 14.57
CA ASN A 746 -59.41 5.95 13.73
C ASN A 746 -59.25 5.10 12.45
N TRP A 747 -59.85 3.91 12.39
CA TRP A 747 -59.80 3.00 11.24
C TRP A 747 -60.80 3.46 10.16
N ASN A 748 -60.50 4.58 9.51
CA ASN A 748 -61.46 5.29 8.67
C ASN A 748 -61.46 4.87 7.18
N THR A 749 -60.40 4.22 6.67
CA THR A 749 -60.33 3.66 5.31
C THR A 749 -60.66 2.17 5.27
N LEU A 750 -60.67 1.57 4.06
CA LEU A 750 -60.85 0.12 3.90
C LEU A 750 -59.55 -0.64 4.20
N GLU A 751 -58.40 -0.08 3.85
CA GLU A 751 -57.07 -0.63 4.15
C GLU A 751 -56.88 -0.73 5.67
N LEU A 752 -57.02 0.37 6.41
CA LEU A 752 -56.88 0.41 7.87
C LEU A 752 -57.81 -0.60 8.58
N LYS A 753 -59.06 -0.74 8.12
CA LYS A 753 -59.97 -1.76 8.69
C LYS A 753 -59.56 -3.19 8.37
N THR A 754 -58.84 -3.41 7.27
CA THR A 754 -58.33 -4.72 6.86
C THR A 754 -57.08 -5.10 7.64
N GLU A 755 -56.16 -4.15 7.86
CA GLU A 755 -54.97 -4.29 8.71
C GLU A 755 -55.31 -4.79 10.13
N HIS A 756 -56.38 -4.25 10.72
CA HIS A 756 -56.83 -4.61 12.08
C HIS A 756 -57.76 -5.84 12.16
N VAL A 757 -57.98 -6.60 11.06
CA VAL A 757 -58.82 -7.82 11.11
C VAL A 757 -58.15 -8.89 11.96
N GLY A 758 -58.76 -9.19 13.10
CA GLY A 758 -58.27 -10.16 14.06
C GLY A 758 -57.82 -9.56 15.39
N ASP A 759 -57.76 -8.23 15.52
CA ASP A 759 -57.54 -7.53 16.80
C ASP A 759 -58.53 -7.97 17.89
N ASN A 760 -58.08 -8.02 19.14
CA ASN A 760 -58.93 -8.30 20.29
C ASN A 760 -59.14 -7.03 21.12
N TYR A 761 -60.32 -6.89 21.71
CA TYR A 761 -60.66 -5.80 22.63
C TYR A 761 -61.19 -6.41 23.93
N PHE A 762 -60.72 -5.92 25.07
CA PHE A 762 -61.21 -6.29 26.39
C PHE A 762 -61.82 -5.07 27.08
N ASP A 763 -63.11 -5.16 27.39
CA ASP A 763 -63.81 -4.13 28.15
C ASP A 763 -63.45 -4.27 29.64
N ASN A 764 -62.64 -3.36 30.15
CA ASN A 764 -62.23 -3.30 31.54
C ASN A 764 -63.39 -3.10 32.53
N VAL A 765 -64.58 -2.67 32.07
CA VAL A 765 -65.78 -2.45 32.89
C VAL A 765 -66.65 -3.71 32.91
N SER A 766 -67.12 -4.21 31.75
CA SER A 766 -67.97 -5.42 31.70
C SER A 766 -67.20 -6.74 31.82
N LYS A 767 -65.86 -6.69 31.72
CA LYS A 767 -64.93 -7.84 31.69
C LYS A 767 -65.21 -8.83 30.55
N LYS A 768 -65.83 -8.37 29.46
CA LYS A 768 -66.05 -9.13 28.22
C LYS A 768 -64.92 -8.91 27.23
N SER A 769 -64.64 -9.94 26.43
CA SER A 769 -63.73 -9.86 25.30
C SER A 769 -64.48 -9.85 23.96
N TYR A 770 -63.91 -9.14 22.99
CA TYR A 770 -64.44 -8.97 21.64
C TYR A 770 -63.31 -9.13 20.62
N ARG A 771 -63.64 -9.47 19.38
CA ARG A 771 -62.68 -9.58 18.28
C ARG A 771 -63.14 -8.83 17.06
N PHE A 772 -62.24 -8.08 16.42
CA PHE A 772 -62.53 -7.39 15.18
C PHE A 772 -62.52 -8.38 14.02
N ARG A 773 -63.57 -8.36 13.20
CA ARG A 773 -63.73 -9.24 12.05
C ARG A 773 -64.32 -8.50 10.86
N VAL A 774 -64.15 -9.12 9.70
CA VAL A 774 -64.96 -8.84 8.52
C VAL A 774 -65.76 -10.11 8.16
N GLU A 775 -67.06 -9.96 7.95
CA GLU A 775 -67.92 -11.02 7.40
C GLU A 775 -68.80 -10.40 6.31
N ASN A 776 -68.90 -11.04 5.13
CA ASN A 776 -69.63 -10.51 3.97
C ASN A 776 -69.28 -9.04 3.61
N ASN A 777 -67.99 -8.67 3.74
CA ASN A 777 -67.44 -7.32 3.59
C ASN A 777 -67.96 -6.26 4.59
N VAL A 778 -68.61 -6.67 5.69
CA VAL A 778 -68.99 -5.79 6.81
C VAL A 778 -68.02 -6.01 7.97
N PHE A 779 -67.42 -4.92 8.45
CA PHE A 779 -66.49 -4.94 9.58
C PHE A 779 -67.25 -4.73 10.90
N SER A 780 -66.94 -5.51 11.93
CA SER A 780 -67.60 -5.43 13.23
C SER A 780 -66.74 -6.00 14.38
N TRP A 781 -67.07 -5.60 15.60
CA TRP A 781 -66.63 -6.26 16.82
C TRP A 781 -67.62 -7.37 17.18
N GLU A 782 -67.16 -8.62 17.21
CA GLU A 782 -67.92 -9.78 17.68
C GLU A 782 -67.55 -10.09 19.14
N GLU A 783 -68.52 -10.38 20.01
CA GLU A 783 -68.23 -10.81 21.40
C GLU A 783 -67.69 -12.25 21.43
N VAL A 784 -66.53 -12.44 22.06
CA VAL A 784 -65.87 -13.74 22.19
C VAL A 784 -66.42 -14.48 23.41
N SER A 785 -67.23 -15.51 23.15
CA SER A 785 -67.97 -16.28 24.17
C SER A 785 -67.20 -17.46 24.78
N ASP A 786 -65.90 -17.58 24.54
CA ASP A 786 -65.04 -18.58 25.19
C ASP A 786 -64.44 -18.01 26.48
N ASP A 787 -64.93 -18.47 27.63
CA ASP A 787 -64.48 -18.07 28.97
C ASP A 787 -62.95 -18.15 29.14
N ARG A 788 -62.26 -19.05 28.42
CA ARG A 788 -60.80 -19.21 28.52
C ARG A 788 -60.05 -18.07 27.86
N ILE A 789 -60.59 -17.51 26.76
CA ILE A 789 -60.02 -16.34 26.09
C ILE A 789 -60.27 -15.10 26.95
N THR A 790 -61.48 -14.97 27.53
CA THR A 790 -61.81 -13.90 28.47
C THR A 790 -60.95 -13.96 29.74
N GLN A 791 -60.68 -15.15 30.30
CA GLN A 791 -59.75 -15.32 31.43
C GLN A 791 -58.28 -15.04 31.04
N ALA A 792 -57.83 -15.44 29.84
CA ALA A 792 -56.49 -15.13 29.37
C ALA A 792 -56.28 -13.62 29.19
N LEU A 793 -57.27 -12.90 28.66
CA LEU A 793 -57.24 -11.45 28.52
C LEU A 793 -57.36 -10.73 29.88
N LEU A 794 -58.16 -11.26 30.83
CA LEU A 794 -58.19 -10.74 32.20
C LEU A 794 -56.83 -10.89 32.90
N LEU A 795 -56.16 -12.04 32.74
CA LEU A 795 -54.81 -12.26 33.25
C LEU A 795 -53.78 -11.36 32.56
N ALA A 796 -53.91 -11.09 31.26
CA ALA A 796 -53.06 -10.15 30.54
C ALA A 796 -53.26 -8.69 31.02
N SER A 797 -54.50 -8.28 31.28
CA SER A 797 -54.86 -6.98 31.88
C SER A 797 -54.22 -6.83 33.27
N GLN A 798 -54.35 -7.84 34.14
CA GLN A 798 -53.70 -7.86 35.46
C GLN A 798 -52.17 -7.90 35.39
N ALA A 799 -51.61 -8.60 34.40
CA ALA A 799 -50.17 -8.62 34.15
C ALA A 799 -49.64 -7.25 33.69
N LYS A 800 -50.44 -6.47 32.95
CA LYS A 800 -50.11 -5.09 32.56
C LYS A 800 -50.12 -4.14 33.77
N GLU A 801 -51.16 -4.18 34.61
CA GLU A 801 -51.17 -3.41 35.87
C GLU A 801 -50.00 -3.81 36.79
N SER A 802 -49.56 -5.07 36.72
CA SER A 802 -48.34 -5.59 37.39
C SER A 802 -47.03 -5.32 36.63
N ALA A 803 -47.06 -4.52 35.56
CA ALA A 803 -45.90 -4.14 34.75
C ALA A 803 -45.62 -2.63 34.78
N ASP A 804 -46.60 -1.78 35.12
CA ASP A 804 -46.45 -0.32 35.25
C ASP A 804 -45.49 0.13 36.40
N GLY A 805 -44.76 -0.82 37.02
CA GLY A 805 -43.67 -0.61 37.98
C GLY A 805 -42.40 -1.42 37.67
N LYS A 806 -42.14 -1.72 36.38
CA LYS A 806 -40.95 -2.44 35.91
C LYS A 806 -40.18 -1.59 34.90
N SER A 807 -38.85 -1.68 34.95
CA SER A 807 -37.94 -1.09 33.97
C SER A 807 -38.36 -1.40 32.53
N THR A 808 -38.52 -0.36 31.72
CA THR A 808 -38.81 -0.45 30.29
C THR A 808 -37.61 -1.05 29.56
N ILE A 809 -37.86 -1.93 28.57
CA ILE A 809 -36.81 -2.43 27.67
C ILE A 809 -37.03 -1.86 26.28
N PHE A 810 -36.20 -0.90 25.90
CA PHE A 810 -36.15 -0.35 24.56
C PHE A 810 -35.31 -1.26 23.65
N ILE A 811 -35.76 -1.44 22.41
CA ILE A 811 -35.04 -2.21 21.38
C ILE A 811 -34.97 -1.33 20.13
N SER A 812 -33.78 -1.08 19.62
CA SER A 812 -33.61 -0.30 18.39
C SER A 812 -34.25 -1.01 17.20
N SER A 813 -35.06 -0.26 16.46
CA SER A 813 -35.78 -0.69 15.26
C SER A 813 -35.66 0.37 14.16
N ALA A 814 -36.09 0.05 12.94
CA ALA A 814 -36.10 1.01 11.83
C ALA A 814 -36.99 2.24 12.08
N ALA A 815 -38.09 2.08 12.85
CA ALA A 815 -38.96 3.18 13.25
C ALA A 815 -38.43 3.96 14.47
N HIS A 816 -37.80 3.26 15.42
CA HIS A 816 -37.26 3.85 16.65
C HIS A 816 -35.81 3.37 16.87
N PRO A 817 -34.80 4.05 16.32
CA PRO A 817 -33.40 3.63 16.46
C PRO A 817 -32.82 3.90 17.86
N THR A 818 -33.50 4.69 18.69
CA THR A 818 -33.07 5.11 20.03
C THR A 818 -34.27 5.20 21.00
N PRO A 819 -34.06 5.06 22.32
CA PRO A 819 -35.11 5.27 23.33
C PRO A 819 -35.77 6.65 23.21
N PHE A 820 -37.08 6.70 23.42
CA PHE A 820 -37.87 7.94 23.40
C PHE A 820 -38.50 8.18 24.78
N PRO A 821 -38.58 9.44 25.27
CA PRO A 821 -39.27 9.75 26.51
C PRO A 821 -40.76 9.36 26.50
N PRO A 822 -41.33 8.90 27.63
CA PRO A 822 -40.69 8.78 28.93
C PRO A 822 -39.74 7.58 29.05
N TYR A 823 -38.58 7.78 29.69
CA TYR A 823 -37.72 6.72 30.20
C TYR A 823 -37.17 7.09 31.59
N SER A 824 -37.03 6.11 32.47
CA SER A 824 -36.67 6.29 33.89
C SER A 824 -35.36 5.58 34.25
N GLU A 825 -34.75 5.93 35.38
CA GLU A 825 -33.49 5.32 35.83
C GLU A 825 -33.64 3.82 36.03
N GLY A 826 -32.71 3.04 35.47
CA GLY A 826 -32.77 1.57 35.48
C GLY A 826 -33.57 0.94 34.34
N ASP A 827 -34.18 1.72 33.43
CA ASP A 827 -34.64 1.21 32.14
C ASP A 827 -33.47 0.61 31.34
N LEU A 828 -33.73 -0.37 30.47
CA LEU A 828 -32.73 -1.00 29.62
C LEU A 828 -32.95 -0.65 28.16
N TRP A 829 -31.87 -0.59 27.38
CA TRP A 829 -31.92 -0.41 25.93
C TRP A 829 -30.92 -1.34 25.26
N THR A 830 -31.29 -1.97 24.15
CA THR A 830 -30.29 -2.58 23.24
C THR A 830 -30.40 -2.02 21.83
N ASN A 831 -29.22 -1.78 21.24
CA ASN A 831 -29.06 -1.41 19.83
C ASN A 831 -28.90 -2.64 18.90
N GLY A 832 -29.08 -3.85 19.42
CA GLY A 832 -28.84 -5.12 18.71
C GLY A 832 -27.41 -5.66 18.82
N VAL A 833 -26.50 -4.96 19.51
CA VAL A 833 -25.10 -5.38 19.75
C VAL A 833 -24.75 -5.30 21.23
N ASP A 834 -25.01 -4.15 21.85
CA ASP A 834 -24.73 -3.84 23.24
C ASP A 834 -26.02 -3.75 24.07
N LEU A 835 -25.91 -3.97 25.38
CA LEU A 835 -26.95 -3.67 26.35
C LEU A 835 -26.57 -2.41 27.16
N PHE A 836 -27.48 -1.45 27.20
CA PHE A 836 -27.39 -0.19 27.93
C PHE A 836 -28.42 -0.16 29.08
N ARG A 837 -28.15 0.66 30.09
CA ARG A 837 -29.09 1.05 31.15
C ARG A 837 -29.22 2.58 31.22
N CYS A 838 -30.41 3.05 31.55
CA CYS A 838 -30.71 4.45 31.80
C CYS A 838 -30.15 4.87 33.18
N ILE A 839 -29.51 6.03 33.23
CA ILE A 839 -28.89 6.62 34.42
C ILE A 839 -29.38 8.05 34.70
N THR A 840 -30.37 8.54 33.96
CA THR A 840 -31.04 9.83 34.22
C THR A 840 -32.44 9.80 33.62
N GLU A 841 -33.46 9.97 34.45
CA GLU A 841 -34.86 10.01 34.00
C GLU A 841 -35.12 11.19 33.03
N ARG A 842 -35.91 10.92 31.98
CA ARG A 842 -36.42 11.92 31.05
C ARG A 842 -37.88 11.63 30.72
N LEU A 843 -38.78 12.48 31.22
CA LEU A 843 -40.23 12.35 31.03
C LEU A 843 -40.73 12.92 29.70
N THR A 844 -40.04 13.89 29.10
CA THR A 844 -40.44 14.56 27.84
C THR A 844 -39.25 15.01 27.00
N GLY A 845 -39.48 15.29 25.71
CA GLY A 845 -38.49 15.83 24.78
C GLY A 845 -37.82 14.76 23.90
N SER A 846 -36.63 15.06 23.39
CA SER A 846 -35.85 14.13 22.56
C SER A 846 -34.90 13.26 23.40
N TYR A 847 -34.58 12.08 22.86
CA TYR A 847 -33.46 11.22 23.28
C TYR A 847 -32.18 12.00 23.57
N ASN A 848 -31.43 11.57 24.59
CA ASN A 848 -30.06 11.97 24.83
C ASN A 848 -29.19 10.77 25.17
N GLN A 849 -28.12 10.56 24.40
CA GLN A 849 -27.19 9.46 24.62
C GLN A 849 -26.45 9.52 25.96
N LEU A 850 -26.32 10.71 26.58
CA LEU A 850 -25.69 10.85 27.89
C LEU A 850 -26.57 10.38 29.06
N ASP A 851 -27.85 10.10 28.82
CA ASP A 851 -28.75 9.53 29.83
C ASP A 851 -28.57 7.99 29.95
N TRP A 852 -27.70 7.38 29.14
CA TRP A 852 -27.55 5.91 28.99
C TRP A 852 -26.09 5.46 29.05
N GLU A 853 -25.80 4.38 29.78
CA GLU A 853 -24.47 3.75 29.85
C GLU A 853 -24.52 2.23 29.60
N LEU A 854 -23.38 1.57 29.37
CA LEU A 854 -23.33 0.12 29.16
C LEU A 854 -23.71 -0.66 30.43
N ALA A 855 -24.66 -1.59 30.33
CA ALA A 855 -25.15 -2.38 31.47
C ALA A 855 -24.29 -3.62 31.78
N THR A 856 -23.54 -4.11 30.80
CA THR A 856 -22.76 -5.37 30.89
C THR A 856 -21.34 -5.21 30.36
N VAL A 857 -20.36 -5.71 31.11
CA VAL A 857 -19.01 -5.96 30.59
C VAL A 857 -18.99 -7.39 30.03
N TYR A 858 -18.79 -7.52 28.71
CA TYR A 858 -18.56 -8.83 28.10
C TYR A 858 -17.17 -9.33 28.47
N ASP A 859 -17.09 -10.41 29.25
CA ASP A 859 -15.84 -11.07 29.62
C ASP A 859 -15.10 -11.61 28.39
N SER A 860 -13.78 -11.70 28.46
CA SER A 860 -12.90 -12.21 27.40
C SER A 860 -11.60 -12.75 27.98
N THR A 861 -11.69 -13.97 28.54
CA THR A 861 -10.67 -15.05 28.58
C THR A 861 -9.19 -14.68 28.68
N VAL A 862 -8.49 -15.31 29.65
CA VAL A 862 -7.03 -15.27 29.82
C VAL A 862 -6.28 -15.52 28.49
N ALA A 863 -5.71 -14.45 27.93
CA ALA A 863 -4.98 -14.52 26.67
C ALA A 863 -3.53 -15.00 26.86
N THR A 864 -3.20 -16.17 26.32
CA THR A 864 -1.82 -16.67 26.26
C THR A 864 -1.04 -15.92 25.18
N ILE A 865 -0.14 -15.02 25.57
CA ILE A 865 0.66 -14.21 24.65
C ILE A 865 1.74 -15.08 23.98
N ILE A 866 1.51 -15.48 22.74
CA ILE A 866 2.46 -16.32 21.98
C ILE A 866 3.67 -15.48 21.57
N LYS A 867 4.86 -15.83 22.10
CA LYS A 867 6.16 -15.22 21.76
C LYS A 867 6.21 -13.68 21.89
N GLY A 868 5.37 -13.10 22.75
CA GLY A 868 5.30 -11.64 22.97
C GLY A 868 4.40 -10.86 22.00
N ILE A 869 3.67 -11.53 21.09
CA ILE A 869 2.78 -10.89 20.13
C ILE A 869 1.32 -10.98 20.60
N ILE A 870 0.58 -9.86 20.50
CA ILE A 870 -0.87 -9.79 20.76
C ILE A 870 -1.58 -9.38 19.45
N THR A 871 -2.19 -10.33 18.75
CA THR A 871 -3.02 -10.07 17.57
C THR A 871 -4.48 -9.84 17.98
N ALA A 872 -4.80 -8.64 18.45
CA ALA A 872 -6.14 -8.26 18.91
C ALA A 872 -6.65 -7.00 18.18
N GLY A 873 -7.94 -6.98 17.82
CA GLY A 873 -8.57 -5.83 17.16
C GLY A 873 -8.73 -4.60 18.05
N THR A 874 -8.76 -4.79 19.38
CA THR A 874 -8.73 -3.73 20.40
C THR A 874 -8.07 -4.27 21.66
N ILE A 875 -7.22 -3.47 22.28
CA ILE A 875 -6.57 -3.72 23.57
C ILE A 875 -6.97 -2.57 24.50
N GLN A 876 -7.66 -2.90 25.59
CA GLN A 876 -8.14 -1.93 26.57
C GLN A 876 -7.35 -2.05 27.87
N LEU A 877 -7.01 -0.92 28.47
CA LEU A 877 -6.27 -0.84 29.72
C LEU A 877 -7.24 -0.51 30.85
N ALA A 878 -7.56 -1.51 31.67
CA ALA A 878 -8.34 -1.36 32.88
C ALA A 878 -7.49 -0.78 34.00
N GLY A 879 -7.98 0.27 34.65
CA GLY A 879 -7.42 0.80 35.89
C GLY A 879 -7.90 0.03 37.13
N GLU A 880 -7.40 0.44 38.29
CA GLU A 880 -7.88 -0.02 39.59
C GLU A 880 -9.41 0.19 39.71
N GLY A 881 -10.13 -0.80 40.24
CA GLY A 881 -11.59 -0.84 40.23
C GLY A 881 -12.24 -1.18 38.88
N GLY A 882 -11.47 -1.55 37.84
CA GLY A 882 -11.98 -2.03 36.55
C GLY A 882 -12.33 -0.94 35.54
N SER A 883 -12.05 0.33 35.83
CA SER A 883 -12.36 1.45 34.93
C SER A 883 -11.45 1.45 33.69
N VAL A 884 -12.02 1.19 32.51
CA VAL A 884 -11.29 1.29 31.23
C VAL A 884 -11.30 2.73 30.73
N LEU A 885 -10.15 3.39 30.77
CA LEU A 885 -10.00 4.79 30.35
C LEU A 885 -8.89 5.02 29.31
N ALA A 886 -8.22 3.97 28.83
CA ALA A 886 -7.18 4.04 27.79
C ALA A 886 -7.12 2.75 26.95
N GLY A 887 -6.47 2.81 25.80
CA GLY A 887 -6.25 1.63 24.97
C GLY A 887 -5.70 1.90 23.56
N ILE A 888 -5.66 0.83 22.79
CA ILE A 888 -5.21 0.75 21.39
C ILE A 888 -6.31 0.03 20.58
N THR A 889 -6.65 0.50 19.38
CA THR A 889 -7.71 -0.12 18.56
C THR A 889 -7.51 0.02 17.06
N GLY A 890 -7.77 -1.06 16.33
CA GLY A 890 -7.90 -1.07 14.87
C GLY A 890 -9.33 -0.76 14.37
N ASN A 891 -10.26 -0.39 15.25
CA ASN A 891 -11.65 -0.12 14.89
C ASN A 891 -11.79 1.12 13.99
N GLY A 892 -12.63 1.02 12.96
CA GLY A 892 -12.82 2.05 11.92
C GLY A 892 -11.69 2.09 10.90
N THR A 893 -11.98 2.40 9.64
CA THR A 893 -10.99 2.46 8.53
C THR A 893 -10.67 3.88 8.06
N ALA A 894 -11.55 4.84 8.36
CA ALA A 894 -11.43 6.25 7.96
C ALA A 894 -10.29 6.98 8.67
N ALA A 895 -9.78 8.06 8.05
CA ALA A 895 -8.61 8.81 8.51
C ALA A 895 -8.75 9.41 9.93
N ASP A 896 -9.98 9.69 10.36
CA ASP A 896 -10.34 10.19 11.68
C ASP A 896 -10.50 9.10 12.76
N SER A 897 -10.40 7.82 12.39
CA SER A 897 -10.59 6.70 13.30
C SER A 897 -9.48 6.65 14.36
N VAL A 898 -9.86 6.77 15.63
CA VAL A 898 -8.91 6.74 16.77
C VAL A 898 -8.16 5.41 16.83
N ARG A 899 -6.83 5.48 16.99
CA ARG A 899 -5.90 4.34 17.10
C ARG A 899 -5.38 4.13 18.52
N PHE A 900 -5.02 5.21 19.19
CA PHE A 900 -4.53 5.23 20.57
C PHE A 900 -5.31 6.27 21.35
N TRP A 901 -5.69 6.02 22.60
CA TRP A 901 -6.37 7.01 23.43
C TRP A 901 -6.12 6.85 24.94
N ALA A 902 -6.25 7.95 25.68
CA ALA A 902 -6.25 7.96 27.14
C ALA A 902 -7.12 9.09 27.73
N GLY A 903 -7.77 8.80 28.86
CA GLY A 903 -8.66 9.70 29.60
C GLY A 903 -10.14 9.64 29.19
N ALA A 904 -10.59 8.57 28.52
CA ALA A 904 -11.99 8.30 28.21
C ALA A 904 -12.22 6.82 27.90
N GLY A 905 -13.44 6.32 28.11
CA GLY A 905 -13.81 4.92 27.77
C GLY A 905 -14.04 4.68 26.28
N PHE A 906 -14.19 3.39 25.93
CA PHE A 906 -14.49 2.83 24.59
C PHE A 906 -15.21 3.75 23.59
N ALA A 907 -16.51 3.99 23.84
CA ALA A 907 -17.37 4.80 22.98
C ALA A 907 -16.87 6.26 22.87
N ASN A 908 -16.37 6.82 23.98
CA ASN A 908 -15.96 8.21 24.10
C ASN A 908 -14.52 8.50 23.67
N ARG A 909 -13.81 7.54 23.03
CA ARG A 909 -12.41 7.71 22.60
C ARG A 909 -12.18 8.87 21.61
N ALA A 910 -13.18 9.20 20.78
CA ALA A 910 -13.14 10.39 19.92
C ALA A 910 -13.10 11.70 20.74
N LEU A 911 -13.62 11.67 21.96
CA LEU A 911 -13.59 12.75 22.93
C LEU A 911 -12.50 12.56 24.00
N ALA A 912 -11.52 11.66 23.82
CA ALA A 912 -10.44 11.48 24.78
C ALA A 912 -9.52 12.73 24.88
N PRO A 913 -9.06 13.10 26.10
CA PRO A 913 -8.09 14.17 26.33
C PRO A 913 -6.72 13.96 25.67
N PHE A 914 -6.30 12.71 25.47
CA PHE A 914 -5.20 12.32 24.60
C PHE A 914 -5.70 11.28 23.60
N ARG A 915 -5.44 11.48 22.31
CA ARG A 915 -5.70 10.48 21.26
C ARG A 915 -4.86 10.70 20.01
N VAL A 916 -4.65 9.62 19.25
CA VAL A 916 -4.00 9.64 17.92
C VAL A 916 -4.94 8.97 16.91
N LEU A 917 -5.09 9.54 15.72
CA LEU A 917 -6.01 9.06 14.67
C LEU A 917 -5.28 8.19 13.62
N GLN A 918 -6.03 7.52 12.75
CA GLN A 918 -5.56 6.76 11.59
C GLN A 918 -4.70 7.61 10.63
N SER A 919 -4.97 8.92 10.51
CA SER A 919 -4.15 9.88 9.76
C SER A 919 -2.77 10.17 10.39
N GLY A 920 -2.52 9.72 11.62
CA GLY A 920 -1.36 10.10 12.43
C GLY A 920 -1.56 11.37 13.25
N GLU A 921 -2.70 12.08 13.11
CA GLU A 921 -2.99 13.28 13.89
C GLU A 921 -3.09 13.00 15.39
N GLY A 922 -2.28 13.71 16.18
CA GLY A 922 -2.28 13.65 17.65
C GLY A 922 -3.01 14.82 18.29
N PHE A 923 -3.94 14.54 19.20
CA PHE A 923 -4.70 15.52 19.96
C PHE A 923 -4.37 15.41 21.45
N LEU A 924 -4.07 16.54 22.09
CA LEU A 924 -3.73 16.63 23.50
C LEU A 924 -4.38 17.87 24.15
N ARG A 925 -5.21 17.67 25.18
CA ARG A 925 -5.96 18.75 25.87
C ARG A 925 -5.34 19.20 27.20
N LYS A 926 -4.45 18.41 27.81
CA LYS A 926 -3.85 18.71 29.11
C LYS A 926 -2.43 19.27 28.97
N ARG A 927 -1.39 18.51 29.29
CA ARG A 927 0.00 18.94 29.09
C ARG A 927 0.88 17.85 28.48
N LEU A 928 1.84 18.26 27.67
CA LEU A 928 3.04 17.51 27.33
C LEU A 928 4.22 18.26 27.95
N GLU A 929 5.07 17.58 28.72
CA GLU A 929 6.11 18.23 29.52
C GLU A 929 7.45 17.49 29.33
N MET A 930 8.48 18.24 28.95
CA MET A 930 9.84 17.75 28.77
C MET A 930 10.56 17.78 30.12
N MET A 931 10.81 16.59 30.66
CA MET A 931 11.59 16.40 31.89
C MET A 931 13.09 16.39 31.58
N ASN A 932 13.89 16.90 32.50
CA ASN A 932 15.34 16.68 32.50
C ASN A 932 15.70 15.35 33.20
N GLU A 933 17.00 15.03 33.25
CA GLU A 933 17.57 13.84 33.91
C GLU A 933 17.15 13.65 35.39
N ASN A 934 16.74 14.73 36.06
CA ASN A 934 16.31 14.75 37.46
C ASN A 934 14.77 14.68 37.61
N ASN A 935 14.03 14.33 36.54
CA ASN A 935 12.57 14.37 36.46
C ASN A 935 11.93 15.75 36.76
N ILE A 936 12.68 16.84 36.55
CA ILE A 936 12.18 18.21 36.67
C ILE A 936 11.75 18.70 35.29
N GLY A 937 10.50 19.13 35.16
CA GLY A 937 9.99 19.75 33.92
C GLY A 937 10.77 21.02 33.58
N GLN A 938 11.20 21.16 32.33
CA GLN A 938 11.92 22.34 31.85
C GLN A 938 11.26 23.03 30.65
N ALA A 939 10.41 22.34 29.89
CA ALA A 939 9.65 22.90 28.78
C ALA A 939 8.35 22.12 28.56
N GLY A 940 7.42 22.64 27.74
CA GLY A 940 6.22 21.89 27.37
C GLY A 940 5.17 22.64 26.57
N ILE A 941 4.04 21.95 26.35
CA ILE A 941 2.85 22.39 25.61
C ILE A 941 1.61 22.14 26.48
N ALA A 942 0.67 23.09 26.56
CA ALA A 942 -0.55 22.97 27.38
C ALA A 942 -1.83 23.49 26.69
N GLY A 943 -2.88 22.66 26.69
CA GLY A 943 -4.16 22.89 25.99
C GLY A 943 -5.35 23.28 26.88
N SER A 944 -5.14 23.52 28.17
CA SER A 944 -6.23 23.81 29.12
C SER A 944 -6.62 25.30 29.11
N ASN A 945 -7.89 25.59 29.42
CA ASN A 945 -8.52 26.92 29.31
C ASN A 945 -9.16 27.43 30.62
N ASN A 946 -9.02 26.72 31.75
CA ASN A 946 -9.58 27.20 33.02
C ASN A 946 -8.65 28.21 33.70
N ALA A 947 -9.20 29.04 34.58
CA ALA A 947 -8.47 30.13 35.25
C ALA A 947 -7.32 29.66 36.18
N LEU A 948 -7.27 28.38 36.56
CA LEU A 948 -6.20 27.79 37.38
C LEU A 948 -5.05 27.25 36.50
N ASP A 949 -5.35 26.78 35.28
CA ASP A 949 -4.37 26.30 34.30
C ASP A 949 -3.77 27.42 33.43
N GLY A 950 -4.22 28.67 33.57
CA GLY A 950 -3.56 29.87 33.02
C GLY A 950 -3.59 29.99 31.49
N LEU A 951 -2.87 30.99 30.96
CA LEU A 951 -2.89 31.35 29.54
C LEU A 951 -1.72 30.76 28.72
N VAL A 952 -0.72 30.15 29.35
CA VAL A 952 0.50 29.69 28.68
C VAL A 952 0.26 28.43 27.85
N ARG A 953 0.55 28.51 26.54
CA ARG A 953 0.43 27.43 25.55
C ARG A 953 1.72 26.65 25.34
N LEU A 954 2.84 27.37 25.27
CA LEU A 954 4.18 26.84 25.08
C LEU A 954 5.10 27.50 26.11
N TRP A 955 6.04 26.76 26.71
CA TRP A 955 7.02 27.36 27.62
C TRP A 955 8.36 26.60 27.63
N ALA A 956 9.43 27.31 28.03
CA ALA A 956 10.75 26.75 28.28
C ALA A 956 11.50 27.54 29.38
N GLY A 957 12.30 26.82 30.17
CA GLY A 957 13.09 27.35 31.29
C GLY A 957 12.42 27.29 32.66
N ALA A 958 11.29 26.61 32.82
CA ALA A 958 10.63 26.40 34.12
C ALA A 958 9.74 25.13 34.17
N PRO A 959 9.50 24.54 35.35
CA PRO A 959 8.52 23.46 35.52
C PRO A 959 7.07 23.94 35.30
N TYR A 960 6.15 23.02 34.96
CA TYR A 960 4.74 23.37 34.71
C TYR A 960 4.14 24.30 35.76
N ALA A 961 4.35 24.04 37.06
CA ALA A 961 3.83 24.87 38.16
C ALA A 961 4.21 26.36 38.04
N ASN A 962 5.40 26.65 37.52
CA ASN A 962 5.97 28.00 37.42
C ASN A 962 5.96 28.56 35.97
N ARG A 963 5.29 27.90 35.01
CA ARG A 963 5.29 28.24 33.57
C ARG A 963 4.91 29.70 33.24
N ASN A 964 4.11 30.35 34.09
CA ASN A 964 3.76 31.77 33.94
C ASN A 964 4.99 32.70 34.07
N ASN A 965 6.03 32.24 34.76
CA ASN A 965 7.30 32.92 34.96
C ASN A 965 8.43 32.27 34.13
N ALA A 966 8.10 31.44 33.13
CA ALA A 966 9.11 30.81 32.27
C ALA A 966 9.78 31.86 31.36
N PRO A 967 11.12 31.91 31.27
CA PRO A 967 11.83 32.97 30.55
C PRO A 967 11.60 32.94 29.03
N TRP A 968 11.10 31.84 28.47
CA TRP A 968 10.44 31.82 27.17
C TRP A 968 9.05 31.18 27.30
N ARG A 969 8.03 31.85 26.76
CA ARG A 969 6.63 31.40 26.81
C ARG A 969 5.77 32.07 25.74
N ALA A 970 4.80 31.33 25.20
CA ALA A 970 3.73 31.86 24.34
C ALA A 970 2.36 31.68 25.00
N LEU A 971 1.47 32.66 24.85
CA LEU A 971 0.14 32.68 25.45
C LEU A 971 -0.97 32.30 24.46
N ALA A 972 -2.17 32.08 24.99
CA ALA A 972 -3.38 31.69 24.27
C ALA A 972 -3.89 32.74 23.27
N ASP A 973 -3.49 34.01 23.41
CA ASP A 973 -3.79 35.11 22.50
C ASP A 973 -2.77 35.26 21.36
N GLY A 974 -1.74 34.41 21.32
CA GLY A 974 -0.65 34.45 20.35
C GLY A 974 0.52 35.35 20.75
N SER A 975 0.47 36.04 21.90
CA SER A 975 1.60 36.83 22.41
C SER A 975 2.76 35.92 22.86
N MET A 976 4.00 36.41 22.71
CA MET A 976 5.22 35.70 23.09
C MET A 976 6.07 36.58 24.02
N PHE A 977 6.56 35.98 25.10
CA PHE A 977 7.58 36.53 25.98
C PHE A 977 8.87 35.75 25.78
N ALA A 978 9.96 36.47 25.51
CA ALA A 978 11.30 35.91 25.38
C ALA A 978 12.28 36.83 26.12
N GLU A 979 12.78 36.38 27.26
CA GLU A 979 13.76 37.12 28.08
C GLU A 979 15.20 36.87 27.59
N LYS A 980 15.39 35.77 26.83
CA LYS A 980 16.65 35.31 26.22
C LYS A 980 16.35 34.59 24.88
N GLY A 981 17.22 34.70 23.89
CA GLY A 981 17.07 34.01 22.58
C GLY A 981 17.93 34.64 21.47
N MET A 982 17.71 34.23 20.21
CA MET A 982 18.31 34.87 19.02
C MET A 982 17.30 34.95 17.87
N ILE A 983 17.36 36.03 17.08
CA ILE A 983 16.63 36.24 15.83
C ILE A 983 17.67 36.61 14.75
N GLY A 984 18.14 35.61 14.01
CA GLY A 984 19.27 35.80 13.08
C GLY A 984 20.54 36.24 13.82
N LYS A 985 21.09 37.39 13.45
CA LYS A 985 22.29 38.03 14.06
C LYS A 985 21.97 39.05 15.16
N TRP A 986 20.84 38.84 15.83
CA TRP A 986 20.38 39.66 16.95
C TRP A 986 20.08 38.75 18.13
N THR A 987 20.73 39.00 19.27
CA THR A 987 20.46 38.29 20.52
C THR A 987 19.36 39.03 21.29
N ILE A 988 18.47 38.27 21.92
CA ILE A 988 17.51 38.79 22.90
C ILE A 988 18.13 38.58 24.29
N GLN A 989 18.21 39.63 25.10
CA GLN A 989 18.75 39.54 26.45
C GLN A 989 18.13 40.61 27.36
N GLY A 990 17.64 40.21 28.53
CA GLY A 990 17.21 41.14 29.58
C GLY A 990 15.98 41.98 29.21
N GLY A 991 15.15 41.50 28.27
CA GLY A 991 13.96 42.22 27.78
C GLY A 991 14.21 43.16 26.59
N GLY A 992 15.41 43.17 26.00
CA GLY A 992 15.74 43.95 24.80
C GLY A 992 16.37 43.11 23.69
N ILE A 993 16.50 43.71 22.50
CA ILE A 993 17.17 43.14 21.32
C ILE A 993 18.51 43.87 21.12
N ILE A 994 19.60 43.10 21.04
CA ILE A 994 20.98 43.56 20.80
C ILE A 994 21.55 42.85 19.56
N ASN A 995 22.52 43.44 18.86
CA ASN A 995 23.20 42.79 17.72
C ASN A 995 24.35 41.86 18.18
N ASP A 996 24.85 41.01 17.29
CA ASP A 996 25.99 40.10 17.53
C ASP A 996 27.29 40.77 18.05
N SER A 997 27.49 42.09 17.88
CA SER A 997 28.66 42.81 18.45
C SER A 997 28.42 43.39 19.85
N GLY A 998 27.19 43.34 20.36
CA GLY A 998 26.79 43.96 21.63
C GLY A 998 26.69 45.49 21.60
N ASP A 999 26.92 46.13 20.45
CA ASP A 999 26.99 47.59 20.34
C ASP A 999 25.67 48.27 20.01
N ALA A 1000 24.76 47.61 19.29
CA ALA A 1000 23.59 48.23 18.66
C ALA A 1000 22.26 47.77 19.28
N TYR A 1001 21.42 48.76 19.62
CA TYR A 1001 20.21 48.60 20.42
C TYR A 1001 19.01 49.22 19.72
N ILE A 1002 17.84 48.62 19.94
CA ILE A 1002 16.53 49.23 19.70
C ILE A 1002 15.76 49.18 21.03
N ILE A 1003 15.42 50.36 21.57
CA ILE A 1003 14.75 50.50 22.87
C ILE A 1003 13.44 51.24 22.65
N MET A 1004 12.34 50.68 23.16
CA MET A 1004 11.00 51.29 23.15
C MET A 1004 10.36 51.09 24.52
N ARG A 1005 9.90 52.15 25.18
CA ARG A 1005 9.19 52.05 26.46
C ARG A 1005 8.30 53.27 26.74
N SER A 1006 7.24 53.03 27.51
CA SER A 1006 6.50 54.04 28.24
C SER A 1006 6.39 53.60 29.70
N THR A 1007 6.54 54.49 30.67
CA THR A 1007 6.50 54.13 32.11
C THR A 1007 5.85 55.22 32.97
N ASP A 1008 4.72 54.89 33.58
CA ASP A 1008 3.93 55.74 34.48
C ASP A 1008 4.80 56.31 35.62
N ALA A 1009 5.71 55.51 36.17
CA ALA A 1009 6.58 55.88 37.28
C ALA A 1009 7.62 56.99 36.96
N THR A 1010 7.80 57.38 35.70
CA THR A 1010 8.70 58.49 35.30
C THR A 1010 8.18 59.37 34.16
N GLU A 1011 6.88 59.28 33.84
CA GLU A 1011 6.10 60.06 32.82
C GLU A 1011 6.66 60.07 31.37
N LYS A 1012 7.63 59.22 31.06
CA LYS A 1012 8.34 59.21 29.77
C LYS A 1012 7.82 58.17 28.78
N THR A 1013 7.70 58.60 27.52
CA THR A 1013 7.52 57.74 26.34
C THR A 1013 8.74 57.90 25.42
N GLU A 1014 9.36 56.81 24.94
CA GLU A 1014 10.60 56.90 24.15
C GLU A 1014 10.82 55.79 23.11
N VAL A 1015 11.58 56.14 22.07
CA VAL A 1015 12.21 55.24 21.10
C VAL A 1015 13.68 55.64 20.95
N MET A 1016 14.59 54.66 20.89
CA MET A 1016 16.03 54.85 20.65
C MET A 1016 16.53 53.81 19.63
N ILE A 1017 17.36 54.24 18.67
CA ILE A 1017 17.94 53.37 17.63
C ILE A 1017 19.41 53.76 17.38
N GLY A 1018 20.33 52.81 17.50
CA GLY A 1018 21.74 52.98 17.10
C GLY A 1018 22.75 52.28 18.03
N SER A 1019 24.02 52.67 17.97
CA SER A 1019 25.13 51.98 18.68
C SER A 1019 25.81 52.80 19.78
N ASN A 1020 26.14 52.20 20.92
CA ASN A 1020 26.47 52.93 22.18
C ASN A 1020 25.38 53.52 23.31
N VAL A 1021 23.23 52.97 24.06
CA VAL A 1021 21.97 53.37 24.85
C VAL A 1021 21.21 54.67 24.43
N PHE A 1022 21.45 55.89 24.95
CA PHE A 1022 22.51 56.27 25.89
C PHE A 1022 22.27 57.61 26.61
N PRO A 1023 21.74 57.55 27.84
CA PRO A 1023 22.49 57.94 29.01
C PRO A 1023 23.41 56.78 29.46
N GLY A 1024 24.55 56.98 30.11
CA GLY A 1024 25.04 58.23 30.71
C GLY A 1024 25.29 59.40 29.73
N THR A 1025 24.73 60.55 30.13
CA THR A 1025 25.00 61.94 29.67
C THR A 1025 25.01 62.33 28.19
N TYR A 1026 25.29 61.48 27.19
CA TYR A 1026 25.79 62.04 25.92
C TYR A 1026 25.52 61.34 24.58
N GLY A 1027 25.56 60.00 24.49
CA GLY A 1027 25.86 59.25 23.25
C GLY A 1027 25.26 59.79 21.94
N GLY A 1028 26.09 60.45 21.12
CA GLY A 1028 25.86 60.61 19.68
C GLY A 1028 26.34 59.36 18.95
N LYS A 1029 25.52 58.83 18.02
CA LYS A 1029 25.10 57.42 18.06
C LYS A 1029 24.30 57.20 19.38
N GLY A 1030 22.97 57.20 19.41
CA GLY A 1030 21.99 56.83 18.37
C GLY A 1030 21.95 57.65 17.08
N ALA A 1031 21.23 57.11 16.10
CA ALA A 1031 20.98 57.72 14.79
C ALA A 1031 19.77 58.67 14.81
N ALA A 1032 18.86 58.52 15.79
CA ALA A 1032 17.77 59.44 16.09
C ALA A 1032 17.34 59.32 17.56
N LEU A 1033 16.88 60.43 18.15
CA LEU A 1033 16.23 60.53 19.45
C LEU A 1033 15.35 61.79 19.47
N PHE A 1034 14.05 61.65 19.75
CA PHE A 1034 13.09 62.77 19.80
C PHE A 1034 12.12 62.57 20.96
N ARG A 1035 11.87 63.61 21.79
CA ARG A 1035 10.89 63.53 22.90
C ARG A 1035 10.56 64.88 23.55
N ALA A 1036 9.27 65.16 23.70
CA ALA A 1036 8.70 66.01 24.75
C ALA A 1036 7.23 65.61 24.96
N THR A 1037 6.89 64.92 26.04
CA THR A 1037 5.55 64.30 26.24
C THR A 1037 4.95 64.46 27.63
N GLU A 1038 5.69 65.01 28.60
CA GLU A 1038 5.17 65.29 29.94
C GLU A 1038 4.20 66.50 29.88
N PRO A 1039 3.14 66.57 30.71
CA PRO A 1039 2.08 67.55 30.53
C PRO A 1039 2.52 68.98 30.89
N ASN A 1040 2.55 69.89 29.92
CA ASN A 1040 2.72 71.31 30.18
C ASN A 1040 1.36 72.01 30.33
N SER A 1041 1.18 72.76 31.42
CA SER A 1041 -0.02 73.55 31.67
C SER A 1041 0.04 74.99 31.12
N VAL A 1042 1.21 75.48 30.68
CA VAL A 1042 1.38 76.78 30.00
C VAL A 1042 2.51 76.74 28.96
N GLY A 1043 2.16 76.70 27.67
CA GLY A 1043 3.09 76.79 26.52
C GLY A 1043 3.29 75.47 25.76
N ASP A 1044 4.03 75.53 24.64
CA ASP A 1044 4.13 74.40 23.70
C ASP A 1044 5.26 73.40 24.02
N ASN A 1045 5.09 72.15 23.56
CA ASN A 1045 6.11 71.10 23.59
C ASN A 1045 6.76 70.95 22.19
N TYR A 1046 8.09 70.81 22.12
CA TYR A 1046 8.86 70.78 20.87
C TYR A 1046 9.72 69.51 20.72
N GLY A 1047 9.83 68.98 19.50
CA GLY A 1047 10.58 67.74 19.20
C GLY A 1047 12.04 67.92 18.72
N ALA A 1048 12.32 68.94 17.90
CA ALA A 1048 13.66 69.30 17.38
C ALA A 1048 13.66 70.70 16.71
N VAL A 1049 14.82 71.38 16.62
CA VAL A 1049 15.00 72.74 16.03
C VAL A 1049 16.42 72.91 15.44
N PHE A 1050 16.62 73.69 14.35
CA PHE A 1050 17.91 73.81 13.60
C PHE A 1050 18.19 75.25 13.05
N TYR A 1051 19.45 75.75 12.98
CA TYR A 1051 19.79 77.15 12.55
C TYR A 1051 21.29 77.40 12.16
N ALA A 1052 21.60 78.37 11.26
CA ALA A 1052 22.99 78.86 10.96
C ALA A 1052 23.10 80.32 10.44
N LYS A 1053 24.31 80.96 10.51
CA LYS A 1053 24.65 82.30 9.93
C LYS A 1053 26.16 82.68 10.00
N ASN A 1054 26.54 83.78 9.31
CA ASN A 1054 27.85 84.46 9.27
C ASN A 1054 29.01 83.73 8.52
N ALA A 1055 29.05 83.85 7.19
CA ALA A 1055 30.15 83.38 6.34
C ALA A 1055 30.94 84.56 5.74
N ILE A 1056 32.19 84.32 5.35
CA ILE A 1056 33.05 85.28 4.65
C ILE A 1056 32.74 85.34 3.15
N ALA A 1057 33.18 86.41 2.48
CA ALA A 1057 32.95 86.61 1.05
C ALA A 1057 33.42 85.41 0.22
N GLY A 1058 32.47 84.77 -0.49
CA GLY A 1058 32.70 83.55 -1.27
C GLY A 1058 31.97 82.30 -0.76
N PHE A 1059 31.42 82.31 0.47
CA PHE A 1059 30.79 81.14 1.09
C PHE A 1059 29.39 81.41 1.66
N LEU A 1060 28.60 80.34 1.87
CA LEU A 1060 27.23 80.38 2.40
C LEU A 1060 27.14 79.79 3.81
N ASN A 1061 25.97 79.95 4.44
CA ASN A 1061 25.63 79.32 5.72
C ASN A 1061 24.39 78.46 5.52
N TRP A 1062 24.42 77.23 5.99
CA TRP A 1062 23.35 76.26 5.81
C TRP A 1062 22.91 75.73 7.18
N ALA A 1063 21.63 75.95 7.54
CA ALA A 1063 21.09 75.53 8.84
C ALA A 1063 20.96 74.00 8.97
N ILE A 1064 20.67 73.35 7.85
CA ILE A 1064 21.00 71.95 7.57
C ILE A 1064 21.63 71.94 6.17
N TYR A 1065 22.66 71.12 5.99
CA TYR A 1065 23.37 70.91 4.73
C TYR A 1065 23.45 69.42 4.44
N ALA A 1066 23.31 69.03 3.18
CA ALA A 1066 23.40 67.65 2.74
C ALA A 1066 24.29 67.61 1.49
N PHE A 1067 25.37 66.84 1.56
CA PHE A 1067 26.44 66.84 0.55
C PHE A 1067 26.07 65.96 -0.66
N ASP A 1068 25.61 64.73 -0.37
CA ASP A 1068 25.12 63.75 -1.35
C ASP A 1068 23.63 63.40 -1.12
N GLY A 1069 22.83 64.33 -0.58
CA GLY A 1069 21.46 64.05 -0.14
C GLY A 1069 20.54 65.27 -0.10
N ILE A 1070 19.28 65.04 0.31
CA ILE A 1070 18.24 66.09 0.36
C ILE A 1070 17.94 66.46 1.81
N SER A 1071 18.02 67.75 2.13
CA SER A 1071 17.57 68.29 3.43
C SER A 1071 16.12 68.77 3.33
N PHE A 1072 15.17 68.02 3.89
CA PHE A 1072 13.76 68.43 3.97
C PHE A 1072 13.44 69.07 5.32
N LEU A 1073 13.42 70.41 5.38
CA LEU A 1073 13.06 71.17 6.57
C LEU A 1073 11.57 71.55 6.58
N GLY A 1074 10.77 70.75 7.26
CA GLY A 1074 9.39 71.12 7.60
C GLY A 1074 9.34 72.20 8.67
N GLN A 1075 9.08 73.45 8.26
CA GLN A 1075 8.62 74.56 9.10
C GLN A 1075 9.48 74.92 10.34
N SER A 1076 10.56 75.69 10.13
CA SER A 1076 10.68 77.07 10.66
C SER A 1076 12.11 77.63 10.54
N LEU A 1077 12.42 78.36 9.46
CA LEU A 1077 13.56 79.29 9.44
C LEU A 1077 13.50 80.30 8.28
N ILE A 1078 13.38 81.59 8.60
CA ILE A 1078 13.66 82.76 7.75
C ILE A 1078 14.31 83.79 8.71
N ASN A 1079 15.42 84.50 8.45
CA ASN A 1079 16.12 84.87 7.21
C ASN A 1079 17.68 84.76 7.27
N GLY A 1080 18.28 84.14 8.29
CA GLY A 1080 19.71 83.80 8.27
C GLY A 1080 20.76 84.90 8.57
N LYS A 1081 20.36 86.10 9.01
CA LYS A 1081 21.29 87.11 9.56
C LYS A 1081 21.24 87.22 11.09
N LYS A 1082 22.09 88.07 11.68
CA LYS A 1082 21.96 88.44 13.09
C LYS A 1082 20.74 89.35 13.27
N SER A 1083 20.03 89.16 14.38
CA SER A 1083 19.19 90.21 14.95
C SER A 1083 19.98 90.87 16.08
N LEU A 1084 19.92 92.20 16.19
CA LEU A 1084 20.41 92.90 17.37
C LEU A 1084 19.27 92.99 18.39
N ARG A 1085 19.56 92.79 19.68
CA ARG A 1085 18.63 93.08 20.78
C ARG A 1085 19.38 93.81 21.88
N ILE A 1086 18.84 94.92 22.35
CA ILE A 1086 19.47 95.78 23.36
C ILE A 1086 18.42 96.57 24.15
N ASP A 1087 18.64 96.68 25.46
CA ASP A 1087 17.89 97.54 26.36
C ASP A 1087 18.69 98.84 26.57
N MET A 1088 18.06 100.00 26.47
CA MET A 1088 18.77 101.30 26.41
C MET A 1088 18.12 102.36 27.30
N ASN A 1089 18.91 102.98 28.18
CA ASN A 1089 18.47 104.08 29.04
C ASN A 1089 19.26 105.36 28.71
N ASN A 1090 18.60 106.36 28.11
CA ASN A 1090 19.16 107.69 27.80
C ASN A 1090 20.56 107.65 27.15
N GLN A 1091 20.72 106.79 26.14
CA GLN A 1091 21.96 106.56 25.40
C GLN A 1091 21.71 106.56 23.88
N ASN A 1092 22.79 106.74 23.12
CA ASN A 1092 22.78 106.64 21.66
C ASN A 1092 23.48 105.35 21.22
N LEU A 1093 22.90 104.63 20.26
CA LEU A 1093 23.48 103.42 19.68
C LEU A 1093 23.82 103.64 18.20
N THR A 1094 25.06 103.35 17.82
CA THR A 1094 25.50 103.33 16.42
C THR A 1094 25.71 101.89 15.99
N PHE A 1095 25.15 101.46 14.85
CA PHE A 1095 25.35 100.10 14.32
C PHE A 1095 25.54 100.06 12.79
N ASP A 1096 26.16 98.98 12.33
CA ASP A 1096 26.34 98.64 10.92
C ASP A 1096 25.11 97.85 10.40
N PRO A 1097 24.30 98.42 9.48
CA PRO A 1097 23.09 97.78 8.96
C PRO A 1097 23.35 96.65 7.96
N SER A 1098 24.61 96.38 7.57
CA SER A 1098 24.93 95.22 6.73
C SER A 1098 24.78 93.90 7.49
N LEU A 1099 25.17 93.91 8.78
CA LEU A 1099 25.25 92.75 9.69
C LEU A 1099 23.88 92.31 10.23
N TYR A 1100 22.91 93.22 10.28
CA TYR A 1100 21.59 93.02 10.86
C TYR A 1100 20.49 93.31 9.84
N ASP A 1101 19.51 92.42 9.75
CA ASP A 1101 18.27 92.67 9.01
C ASP A 1101 17.09 92.97 9.96
N MET A 1102 17.25 92.74 11.27
CA MET A 1102 16.28 93.10 12.30
C MET A 1102 16.96 93.59 13.59
N VAL A 1103 16.45 94.67 14.19
CA VAL A 1103 17.02 95.34 15.36
C VAL A 1103 15.92 95.62 16.38
N TYR A 1104 15.97 94.94 17.51
CA TYR A 1104 15.08 95.15 18.65
C TYR A 1104 15.73 96.11 19.64
N VAL A 1105 15.08 97.24 19.95
CA VAL A 1105 15.51 98.13 21.03
C VAL A 1105 14.39 98.27 22.06
N ASN A 1106 14.74 98.18 23.33
CA ASN A 1106 13.85 98.40 24.47
C ASN A 1106 14.26 99.70 25.18
N PRO A 1107 13.70 100.87 24.80
CA PRO A 1107 14.05 102.15 25.40
C PRO A 1107 13.41 102.30 26.78
N THR A 1108 14.23 102.49 27.82
CA THR A 1108 13.81 102.63 29.22
C THR A 1108 14.00 104.04 29.78
N GLY A 1109 14.36 105.01 28.93
CA GLY A 1109 14.43 106.44 29.26
C GLY A 1109 13.90 107.31 28.11
N GLU A 1110 13.60 108.58 28.40
CA GLU A 1110 12.85 109.51 27.54
C GLU A 1110 13.49 109.82 26.18
N ARG A 1111 14.82 109.71 26.06
CA ARG A 1111 15.55 110.03 24.82
C ARG A 1111 16.59 108.97 24.49
N VAL A 1112 16.17 108.00 23.68
CA VAL A 1112 17.02 106.94 23.12
C VAL A 1112 17.11 107.11 21.61
N CYS A 1113 18.33 107.28 21.08
CA CYS A 1113 18.55 107.48 19.65
C CYS A 1113 19.36 106.35 19.01
N ILE A 1114 19.02 106.00 17.77
CA ILE A 1114 19.79 105.09 16.90
C ILE A 1114 20.42 105.88 15.76
N LEU A 1115 21.73 105.76 15.58
CA LEU A 1115 22.44 106.21 14.39
C LEU A 1115 22.77 105.01 13.49
N ILE A 1116 22.12 104.96 12.33
CA ILE A 1116 22.47 103.97 11.29
C ILE A 1116 23.71 104.49 10.55
N LEU A 1117 24.77 103.68 10.48
CA LEU A 1117 26.00 104.05 9.77
C LEU A 1117 25.76 104.28 8.27
N ARG A 1118 26.44 105.29 7.71
CA ARG A 1118 26.42 105.65 6.29
C ARG A 1118 27.79 105.42 5.66
N THR A 1119 27.87 105.31 4.34
CA THR A 1119 29.06 104.78 3.65
C THR A 1119 30.12 105.85 3.37
N THR A 1120 30.73 106.40 4.43
CA THR A 1120 31.87 107.31 4.32
C THR A 1120 33.21 106.55 4.41
N GLY A 1121 33.68 106.03 3.26
CA GLY A 1121 34.99 105.39 3.10
C GLY A 1121 34.93 103.91 2.69
N ASN A 1122 35.98 103.42 2.02
CA ASN A 1122 36.06 102.13 1.31
C ASN A 1122 36.08 100.86 2.21
N ARG A 1123 35.25 100.79 3.25
CA ARG A 1123 35.09 99.58 4.11
C ARG A 1123 33.65 99.16 4.36
N PHE A 1124 32.67 100.00 4.04
CA PHE A 1124 31.25 99.66 4.09
C PHE A 1124 30.59 100.22 2.84
N VAL A 1125 30.04 99.34 2.00
CA VAL A 1125 29.20 99.71 0.86
C VAL A 1125 27.88 98.99 1.04
N LEU A 1126 26.82 99.76 1.29
CA LEU A 1126 25.45 99.26 1.33
C LEU A 1126 24.93 99.26 -0.10
N GLY A 1127 24.43 98.11 -0.56
CA GLY A 1127 23.72 98.04 -1.83
C GLY A 1127 22.42 98.85 -1.76
N ASP A 1128 22.01 99.38 -2.92
CA ASP A 1128 20.71 100.03 -3.06
C ASP A 1128 19.57 99.05 -2.72
N GLY A 1129 18.48 99.56 -2.15
CA GLY A 1129 17.36 98.72 -1.71
C GLY A 1129 17.63 97.84 -0.48
N LYS A 1130 18.76 98.00 0.23
CA LYS A 1130 19.07 97.25 1.45
C LYS A 1130 18.05 97.56 2.56
N THR A 1131 17.21 96.59 2.90
CA THR A 1131 16.20 96.72 3.97
C THR A 1131 16.73 96.42 5.37
N ILE A 1132 16.10 96.98 6.40
CA ILE A 1132 16.29 96.62 7.82
C ILE A 1132 15.04 96.93 8.64
N THR A 1133 14.60 96.01 9.51
CA THR A 1133 13.44 96.22 10.39
C THR A 1133 13.89 96.61 11.79
N ILE A 1134 13.48 97.78 12.27
CA ILE A 1134 13.73 98.27 13.64
C ILE A 1134 12.43 98.16 14.44
N ILE A 1135 12.50 97.53 15.62
CA ILE A 1135 11.35 97.22 16.47
C ILE A 1135 11.57 97.82 17.85
N ASN A 1136 10.72 98.78 18.22
CA ASN A 1136 10.68 99.33 19.57
C ASN A 1136 9.87 98.39 20.48
N ARG A 1137 10.54 97.68 21.38
CA ARG A 1137 9.95 96.64 22.24
C ARG A 1137 9.22 97.17 23.48
N ASN A 1138 9.20 98.48 23.73
CA ASN A 1138 8.56 99.04 24.92
C ASN A 1138 7.24 99.75 24.58
N ASN A 1139 6.11 99.07 24.78
CA ASN A 1139 4.77 99.66 24.59
C ASN A 1139 4.45 100.84 25.54
N ALA A 1140 5.26 101.13 26.56
CA ALA A 1140 5.03 102.23 27.50
C ALA A 1140 5.40 103.63 26.96
N PHE A 1141 5.07 103.92 25.70
CA PHE A 1141 5.25 105.20 25.00
C PHE A 1141 6.68 105.80 24.93
N ASN A 1142 7.71 105.11 25.41
CA ASN A 1142 9.11 105.53 25.25
C ASN A 1142 9.51 105.47 23.77
N ASN A 1143 9.62 106.64 23.15
CA ASN A 1143 9.93 106.78 21.74
C ASN A 1143 11.41 106.51 21.43
N LEU A 1144 11.64 105.88 20.28
CA LEU A 1144 12.95 105.57 19.73
C LEU A 1144 13.22 106.47 18.52
N PHE A 1145 14.32 107.23 18.53
CA PHE A 1145 14.56 108.30 17.55
C PHE A 1145 15.67 107.94 16.56
N LEU A 1146 15.45 108.18 15.26
CA LEU A 1146 16.51 108.27 14.25
C LEU A 1146 16.85 109.76 14.03
N PRO A 1147 18.12 110.20 14.10
CA PRO A 1147 18.47 111.61 14.06
C PRO A 1147 18.22 112.24 12.69
N THR A 1148 18.03 113.56 12.70
CA THR A 1148 17.74 114.43 11.53
C THR A 1148 18.58 114.08 10.29
N GLY A 1149 17.93 114.07 9.13
CA GLY A 1149 18.57 113.81 7.84
C GLY A 1149 19.06 112.37 7.64
N THR A 1150 18.74 111.43 8.53
CA THR A 1150 18.93 109.98 8.31
C THR A 1150 17.90 109.42 7.34
N MET A 1151 16.67 109.95 7.40
CA MET A 1151 15.61 109.67 6.44
C MET A 1151 15.67 110.61 5.24
N ALA A 1152 15.33 110.12 4.06
CA ALA A 1152 15.27 110.88 2.81
C ALA A 1152 14.23 112.02 2.86
N VAL A 1153 13.09 111.76 3.49
CA VAL A 1153 11.83 112.51 3.25
C VAL A 1153 11.62 113.73 4.15
N ASN A 1154 12.43 113.96 5.20
CA ASN A 1154 12.29 115.10 6.11
C ASN A 1154 13.60 115.41 6.85
N ASP A 1155 13.92 116.69 7.04
CA ASP A 1155 15.00 117.15 7.92
C ASP A 1155 14.49 117.38 9.35
N SER A 1156 13.98 116.31 9.95
CA SER A 1156 13.68 116.20 11.38
C SER A 1156 13.90 114.77 11.86
N PRO A 1157 14.02 114.50 13.18
CA PRO A 1157 14.21 113.15 13.68
C PRO A 1157 12.99 112.26 13.36
N PHE A 1158 13.23 111.05 12.86
CA PHE A 1158 12.16 110.09 12.59
C PHE A 1158 11.84 109.27 13.84
N LEU A 1159 10.56 109.04 14.10
CA LEU A 1159 10.04 108.51 15.36
C LEU A 1159 9.57 107.06 15.21
N ILE A 1160 10.09 106.16 16.05
CA ILE A 1160 9.58 104.81 16.21
C ILE A 1160 8.91 104.70 17.59
N GLN A 1161 7.58 104.76 17.59
CA GLN A 1161 6.75 104.71 18.79
C GLN A 1161 6.84 103.36 19.52
N GLY A 1162 6.47 103.37 20.80
CA GLY A 1162 6.53 102.20 21.66
C GLY A 1162 5.62 101.06 21.21
N GLY A 1163 6.20 99.91 20.86
CA GLY A 1163 5.50 98.76 20.28
C GLY A 1163 5.68 98.60 18.76
N MET A 1164 6.03 99.67 18.05
CA MET A 1164 6.04 99.68 16.58
C MET A 1164 7.27 98.99 15.96
N ALA A 1165 7.01 98.24 14.88
CA ALA A 1165 7.99 97.71 13.94
C ALA A 1165 8.02 98.55 12.65
N VAL A 1166 9.21 98.96 12.22
CA VAL A 1166 9.43 99.81 11.04
C VAL A 1166 10.46 99.16 10.14
N THR A 1167 10.10 98.83 8.90
CA THR A 1167 11.08 98.39 7.90
C THR A 1167 11.53 99.57 7.07
N LEU A 1168 12.82 99.88 7.16
CA LEU A 1168 13.51 100.89 6.36
C LEU A 1168 14.17 100.23 5.14
N SER A 1169 14.43 100.99 4.09
CA SER A 1169 15.31 100.64 2.97
C SER A 1169 16.32 101.75 2.70
N PHE A 1170 17.54 101.37 2.37
CA PHE A 1170 18.59 102.30 1.97
C PHE A 1170 18.46 102.72 0.51
N ASP A 1171 18.87 103.96 0.24
CA ASP A 1171 18.99 104.58 -1.08
C ASP A 1171 20.44 105.03 -1.26
N ILE A 1172 21.09 104.49 -2.29
CA ILE A 1172 22.53 104.67 -2.52
C ILE A 1172 22.88 106.04 -3.11
N GLU A 1173 21.96 106.66 -3.86
CA GLU A 1173 22.17 107.96 -4.50
C GLU A 1173 22.03 109.10 -3.48
N LEU A 1174 20.99 109.05 -2.64
CA LEU A 1174 20.73 110.05 -1.60
C LEU A 1174 21.50 109.81 -0.30
N GLN A 1175 22.13 108.65 -0.12
CA GLN A 1175 22.85 108.27 1.12
C GLN A 1175 21.98 108.40 2.38
N LYS A 1176 20.70 108.04 2.24
CA LYS A 1176 19.63 108.18 3.24
C LYS A 1176 18.71 106.95 3.22
N TRP A 1177 17.79 106.87 4.17
CA TRP A 1177 16.84 105.76 4.32
C TRP A 1177 15.40 106.20 4.01
N TRP A 1178 14.59 105.28 3.49
CA TRP A 1178 13.15 105.43 3.28
C TRP A 1178 12.40 104.43 4.16
N ALA A 1179 11.22 104.77 4.66
CA ALA A 1179 10.36 103.81 5.35
C ALA A 1179 9.50 103.06 4.32
N VAL A 1180 9.64 101.73 4.28
CA VAL A 1180 8.93 100.85 3.34
C VAL A 1180 7.68 100.24 3.97
N SER A 1181 7.70 99.98 5.28
CA SER A 1181 6.51 99.60 6.03
C SER A 1181 6.57 100.07 7.49
N LEU A 1182 5.39 100.40 8.02
CA LEU A 1182 5.14 100.71 9.41
C LEU A 1182 4.05 99.74 9.89
N PHE A 1183 4.36 98.96 10.92
CA PHE A 1183 3.41 98.06 11.58
C PHE A 1183 3.47 98.35 13.08
N ASP A 1184 2.49 99.07 13.61
CA ASP A 1184 2.30 99.12 15.06
C ASP A 1184 1.69 97.79 15.56
N ASN A 1185 1.88 97.52 16.85
CA ASN A 1185 1.34 96.34 17.53
C ASN A 1185 0.19 96.72 18.49
N ASN A 1186 -0.63 97.67 18.04
CA ASN A 1186 -1.89 98.16 18.63
C ASN A 1186 -2.93 98.34 17.51
#